data_AF-A0A1F6CRY8-F1
#
_entry.id   AF-A0A1F6CRY8-F1
#
_cell.length_a   1.000
_cell.length_b   1.000
_cell.length_c   1.000
_cell.angle_alpha   90.00
_cell.angle_beta   90.00
_cell.angle_gamma   90.00
#
_symmetry.space_group_name_H-M   'P 1'
#
loop_
_entity.id
_entity.type
_entity.pdbx_description
1 polymer ?
#
loop_
_entity_poly.entity_id
_entity_poly.type
_entity_poly.pdbx_seq_one_letter_code
_entity_poly.pdbx_strand_id
1 'polypeptide(L)'
;MNLKLAVRFAALVLVIAAAIAYADPYPGAGIFMAGDIWETVYPTGASNKAGGTPVYYEVLTDPNQIWNLARLGNLERQWTSPTMMYPAWGDQHIPWAHTIEMAEYSPDPINNFTTSNDPRAKNYVYGFYRSSVKGEVKHDNAAIYDSKRSMQTYTASFPTNLGINVRMRVRAYANNFANLNDIIFHEYELTNTGALDANGDGTAEKTNNRINALTLLTRHELINSMTNNNQGRRGASGWFTGPIEGYDNSPDPDGSPWAVPVVFSGPAPASVNTTKTFTVKGKTITVPWAADGARSLGITMNPRQTYQDIYAGDNFIAVKQGKMDDGPTAPDKKTIFDSPPIGAGKERGWYMSVAKGYGNNDHFAFEDHTMAMGTFYANGGKVLDRTKFDTSPDPNYFIADAPGTKAGNPLTFVPKPSALRGRPDGSMKYLQTFAENWELGNPNPDDDWIDGYSRAHGFDGDMVVGIGPFSLEVGETITITMIEYAGFRLMGVRNAVKTARWVYDNSYKVPDLPAAPEVKIDPSVDIKINVKWDDKAEQDAAFAGYKVYRSTAFPKVKSLEVGVRTMDRYTEQTDPSQNLASFGMPNNPNISYANYRDQDPGAWGPWKLVANVPKANLASVLNADADKTQYKYSWKDASDLVAFGYTYWYYVAAYSSRSGSVAGKNYTTAESGHVNVNGASGAWEGTFPFAVASSFYPKDFDGLKKLGANFVLKAPLADATKLTSGALKVRVKPNPFKQHALHDVGTEHKLLFYNLPTGTKITIFDVSGQIIDQLHFTGTNPQDGTLFWDMFSKDGTEVQSGLYIYLAEYPGGKQTGYFSIIR
;
A
#
# COMPACT_ATOMS: atom_id res chain seq x y z
N MET A 1 10.18 47.53 -56.91
CA MET A 1 11.60 47.14 -57.06
C MET A 1 12.02 46.38 -55.81
N ASN A 2 12.70 45.25 -56.00
CA ASN A 2 12.89 44.13 -55.07
C ASN A 2 13.49 44.47 -53.69
N LEU A 3 13.00 43.84 -52.61
CA LEU A 3 13.66 42.75 -51.85
C LEU A 3 12.88 42.49 -50.53
N LYS A 4 12.06 41.43 -50.48
CA LYS A 4 11.47 40.87 -49.24
C LYS A 4 11.46 39.35 -49.36
N LEU A 5 12.52 38.70 -48.89
CA LEU A 5 12.54 37.27 -48.58
C LEU A 5 13.69 36.99 -47.59
N ALA A 6 13.44 36.04 -46.69
CA ALA A 6 14.31 35.47 -45.66
C ALA A 6 14.07 35.95 -44.20
N VAL A 7 14.03 34.97 -43.31
CA VAL A 7 13.82 35.00 -41.85
C VAL A 7 12.34 34.94 -41.39
N ARG A 8 11.73 33.77 -41.60
CA ARG A 8 10.72 33.20 -40.70
C ARG A 8 11.17 31.78 -40.36
N PHE A 9 11.65 31.54 -39.14
CA PHE A 9 11.56 30.30 -38.36
C PHE A 9 12.32 30.52 -37.03
N ALA A 10 11.83 29.91 -35.96
CA ALA A 10 12.25 30.05 -34.55
C ALA A 10 11.64 31.24 -33.78
N ALA A 11 10.32 31.21 -33.57
CA ALA A 11 9.70 31.87 -32.42
C ALA A 11 9.27 30.78 -31.43
N LEU A 12 10.02 30.75 -30.34
CA LEU A 12 9.83 30.00 -29.10
C LEU A 12 8.38 30.15 -28.59
N VAL A 13 7.58 29.08 -28.65
CA VAL A 13 6.31 29.01 -27.91
C VAL A 13 6.63 28.42 -26.54
N LEU A 14 6.98 29.29 -25.60
CA LEU A 14 6.91 28.98 -24.17
C LEU A 14 5.41 29.06 -23.79
N VAL A 15 4.72 27.93 -23.80
CA VAL A 15 3.48 27.81 -23.02
C VAL A 15 3.92 27.68 -21.57
N ILE A 16 3.87 28.79 -20.83
CA ILE A 16 3.90 28.72 -19.37
C ILE A 16 2.55 28.15 -18.94
N ALA A 17 2.49 26.83 -18.81
CA ALA A 17 1.49 26.19 -17.98
C ALA A 17 1.82 26.57 -16.54
N ALA A 18 1.13 27.56 -15.98
CA ALA A 18 1.06 27.71 -14.54
C ALA A 18 0.24 26.52 -14.01
N ALA A 19 0.89 25.37 -13.84
CA ALA A 19 0.38 24.33 -13.00
C ALA A 19 0.22 24.96 -11.61
N ILE A 20 -1.01 25.00 -11.10
CA ILE A 20 -1.21 25.17 -9.67
C ILE A 20 -0.59 23.92 -9.07
N ALA A 21 0.69 24.01 -8.69
CA ALA A 21 1.32 22.98 -7.88
C ALA A 21 0.55 22.99 -6.57
N TYR A 22 -0.30 22.00 -6.36
CA TYR A 22 -0.85 21.72 -5.04
C TYR A 22 0.35 21.58 -4.11
N ALA A 23 0.41 22.39 -3.06
CA ALA A 23 1.49 22.30 -2.09
C ALA A 23 1.45 20.90 -1.48
N ASP A 24 2.53 20.13 -1.67
CA ASP A 24 2.68 18.82 -1.05
C ASP A 24 2.51 18.97 0.47
N PRO A 25 1.49 18.33 1.08
CA PRO A 25 1.24 18.46 2.51
C PRO A 25 2.36 17.82 3.37
N TYR A 26 3.17 16.92 2.79
CA TYR A 26 4.25 16.22 3.50
C TYR A 26 5.57 16.29 2.72
N PRO A 27 6.16 17.49 2.60
CA PRO A 27 7.34 17.69 1.79
C PRO A 27 8.50 16.82 2.27
N GLY A 28 9.01 15.98 1.36
CA GLY A 28 10.10 15.06 1.67
C GLY A 28 9.67 13.71 2.23
N ALA A 29 8.37 13.41 2.31
CA ALA A 29 7.90 12.04 2.53
C ALA A 29 8.07 11.20 1.25
N GLY A 30 8.51 9.96 1.41
CA GLY A 30 8.56 8.98 0.33
C GLY A 30 7.24 8.22 0.25
N ILE A 31 6.34 8.63 -0.64
CA ILE A 31 5.07 7.91 -0.87
C ILE A 31 5.25 6.92 -2.02
N PHE A 32 5.15 5.64 -1.68
CA PHE A 32 5.29 4.51 -2.59
C PHE A 32 3.93 4.08 -3.12
N MET A 33 3.84 4.06 -4.45
CA MET A 33 2.66 3.62 -5.19
C MET A 33 3.01 2.59 -6.28
N ALA A 34 4.23 2.06 -6.25
CA ALA A 34 4.65 0.95 -7.09
C ALA A 34 4.15 -0.36 -6.48
N GLY A 35 3.44 -1.14 -7.29
CA GLY A 35 2.94 -2.44 -6.90
C GLY A 35 1.59 -2.41 -6.20
N ASP A 36 1.27 -3.49 -5.48
CA ASP A 36 -0.03 -3.71 -4.85
C ASP A 36 -0.07 -3.33 -3.37
N ILE A 37 1.06 -2.94 -2.78
CA ILE A 37 1.15 -2.30 -1.47
C ILE A 37 1.52 -0.84 -1.65
N TRP A 38 0.67 0.07 -1.17
CA TRP A 38 1.00 1.49 -1.08
C TRP A 38 1.34 1.87 0.34
N GLU A 39 2.45 2.56 0.53
CA GLU A 39 2.94 2.98 1.85
C GLU A 39 3.59 4.36 1.77
N THR A 40 3.65 5.03 2.90
CA THR A 40 4.35 6.29 3.10
C THR A 40 5.51 6.09 4.05
N VAL A 41 6.70 6.58 3.70
CA VAL A 41 7.85 6.61 4.60
C VAL A 41 8.23 8.04 4.90
N TYR A 42 8.25 8.41 6.17
CA TYR A 42 8.64 9.76 6.59
C TYR A 42 9.72 9.68 7.69
N PRO A 43 11.01 9.75 7.31
CA PRO A 43 12.10 9.69 8.27
C PRO A 43 12.16 10.96 9.12
N THR A 44 12.62 10.86 10.37
CA THR A 44 12.74 12.04 11.25
C THR A 44 13.66 13.12 10.69
N GLY A 45 14.68 12.75 9.90
CA GLY A 45 15.48 13.69 9.12
C GLY A 45 14.67 14.60 8.19
N ALA A 46 13.54 14.12 7.65
CA ALA A 46 12.65 14.90 6.80
C ALA A 46 11.52 15.58 7.60
N SER A 47 10.91 14.90 8.58
CA SER A 47 9.76 15.43 9.33
C SER A 47 10.14 16.43 10.41
N ASN A 48 11.29 16.25 11.06
CA ASN A 48 11.67 16.99 12.28
C ASN A 48 12.73 18.07 12.01
N LYS A 49 13.06 18.30 10.74
CA LYS A 49 13.92 19.41 10.31
C LYS A 49 13.21 20.76 10.44
N ALA A 50 13.97 21.85 10.32
CA ALA A 50 13.39 23.19 10.22
C ALA A 50 12.46 23.28 9.00
N GLY A 51 11.18 23.61 9.24
CA GLY A 51 10.15 23.66 8.21
C GLY A 51 9.58 22.30 7.78
N GLY A 52 9.93 21.21 8.45
CA GLY A 52 9.28 19.90 8.30
C GLY A 52 7.89 19.88 8.94
N THR A 53 7.05 18.94 8.49
CA THR A 53 5.72 18.70 9.08
C THR A 53 5.84 17.58 10.12
N PRO A 54 5.57 17.84 11.42
CA PRO A 54 5.56 16.80 12.44
C PRO A 54 4.50 15.74 12.14
N VAL A 55 4.80 14.49 12.48
CA VAL A 55 3.82 13.40 12.40
C VAL A 55 2.91 13.41 13.63
N TYR A 56 1.76 12.74 13.51
CA TYR A 56 0.79 12.60 14.59
C TYR A 56 1.44 12.13 15.91
N TYR A 57 1.07 12.77 17.02
CA TYR A 57 1.59 12.62 18.39
C TYR A 57 2.98 13.19 18.71
N GLU A 58 3.83 13.51 17.73
CA GLU A 58 5.17 14.04 18.03
C GLU A 58 5.17 15.54 18.34
N VAL A 59 6.00 15.93 19.31
CA VAL A 59 6.28 17.33 19.65
C VAL A 59 7.77 17.60 19.48
N LEU A 60 8.14 18.26 18.38
CA LEU A 60 9.55 18.46 17.96
C LEU A 60 10.44 19.19 18.98
N THR A 61 9.83 19.92 19.91
CA THR A 61 10.54 20.66 20.97
C THR A 61 10.81 19.83 22.22
N ASP A 62 10.14 18.69 22.38
CA ASP A 62 10.24 17.82 23.56
C ASP A 62 10.86 16.46 23.18
N PRO A 63 12.12 16.18 23.55
CA PRO A 63 12.76 14.92 23.22
C PRO A 63 12.09 13.70 23.89
N ASN A 64 11.25 13.87 24.92
CA ASN A 64 10.45 12.77 25.49
C ASN A 64 9.25 12.39 24.61
N GLN A 65 8.95 13.18 23.57
CA GLN A 65 7.84 12.95 22.64
C GLN A 65 8.32 12.64 21.21
N ILE A 66 9.54 12.11 21.08
CA ILE A 66 10.11 11.64 19.82
C ILE A 66 10.70 10.24 20.05
N TRP A 67 10.09 9.22 19.44
CA TRP A 67 10.49 7.81 19.61
C TRP A 67 10.78 7.12 18.27
N ASN A 68 10.32 7.69 17.15
CA ASN A 68 10.47 7.10 15.84
C ASN A 68 11.83 7.44 15.23
N LEU A 69 12.43 6.48 14.54
CA LEU A 69 13.46 6.73 13.54
C LEU A 69 12.81 7.19 12.23
N ALA A 70 11.73 6.49 11.84
CA ALA A 70 10.89 6.81 10.71
C ALA A 70 9.43 6.41 10.98
N ARG A 71 8.50 7.22 10.50
CA ARG A 71 7.07 6.89 10.49
C ARG A 71 6.72 6.16 9.19
N LEU A 72 5.94 5.09 9.29
CA LEU A 72 5.41 4.32 8.16
C LEU A 72 3.89 4.53 8.13
N GLY A 73 3.39 5.25 7.13
CA GLY A 73 1.98 5.62 7.03
C GLY A 73 1.47 6.45 8.22
N ASN A 74 0.18 6.75 8.25
CA ASN A 74 -0.51 7.55 9.29
C ASN A 74 0.36 8.72 9.75
N LEU A 75 0.67 9.60 8.80
CA LEU A 75 1.38 10.84 9.12
C LEU A 75 0.47 11.77 9.94
N GLU A 76 -0.85 11.65 9.75
CA GLU A 76 -1.87 12.37 10.49
C GLU A 76 -3.17 11.58 10.64
N ARG A 77 -4.03 12.07 11.54
CA ARG A 77 -5.27 11.41 12.00
C ARG A 77 -6.40 11.33 10.94
N GLN A 78 -6.20 11.77 9.72
CA GLN A 78 -7.15 11.73 8.62
C GLN A 78 -6.71 10.73 7.53
N TRP A 79 -5.56 10.05 7.65
CA TRP A 79 -5.11 9.04 6.69
C TRP A 79 -5.12 9.55 5.24
N THR A 80 -4.69 10.80 5.07
CA THR A 80 -4.60 11.44 3.75
C THR A 80 -3.48 10.86 2.88
N SER A 81 -2.55 10.10 3.46
CA SER A 81 -1.52 9.35 2.76
C SER A 81 -1.72 7.83 2.94
N PRO A 82 -1.21 6.98 2.02
CA PRO A 82 -1.24 5.52 2.18
C PRO A 82 -0.58 5.05 3.49
N THR A 83 -1.12 3.96 4.04
CA THR A 83 -0.61 3.26 5.24
C THR A 83 -0.83 1.77 5.02
N MET A 84 0.21 1.06 4.61
CA MET A 84 0.22 -0.34 4.19
C MET A 84 -1.08 -0.76 3.47
N MET A 85 -1.43 0.00 2.43
CA MET A 85 -2.71 -0.10 1.75
C MET A 85 -2.68 -1.28 0.78
N TYR A 86 -3.59 -2.25 0.95
CA TYR A 86 -3.70 -3.44 0.10
C TYR A 86 -5.17 -3.82 -0.14
N PRO A 87 -5.60 -4.02 -1.40
CA PRO A 87 -4.83 -3.80 -2.62
C PRO A 87 -4.59 -2.29 -2.87
N ALA A 88 -3.47 -1.98 -3.53
CA ALA A 88 -3.20 -0.66 -4.11
C ALA A 88 -4.40 -0.13 -4.90
N TRP A 89 -4.54 1.19 -4.95
CA TRP A 89 -5.71 1.87 -5.54
C TRP A 89 -7.07 1.55 -4.88
N GLY A 90 -7.10 0.65 -3.89
CA GLY A 90 -8.24 0.43 -3.01
C GLY A 90 -8.29 1.50 -1.92
N ASP A 91 -9.28 1.42 -1.05
CA ASP A 91 -9.49 2.39 0.03
C ASP A 91 -9.13 1.83 1.40
N GLN A 92 -8.44 0.69 1.48
CA GLN A 92 -8.21 -0.05 2.72
C GLN A 92 -6.78 0.07 3.21
N HIS A 93 -6.63 0.59 4.42
CA HIS A 93 -5.40 0.64 5.18
C HIS A 93 -5.40 -0.46 6.24
N ILE A 94 -4.25 -1.10 6.43
CA ILE A 94 -4.13 -2.25 7.34
C ILE A 94 -3.84 -1.78 8.77
N PRO A 95 -2.69 -1.17 9.11
CA PRO A 95 -2.46 -0.68 10.46
C PRO A 95 -3.23 0.61 10.77
N TRP A 96 -3.45 0.83 12.07
CA TRP A 96 -3.75 2.16 12.57
C TRP A 96 -2.49 3.02 12.56
N ALA A 97 -1.40 2.53 13.15
CA ALA A 97 -0.10 3.19 13.20
C ALA A 97 1.02 2.19 12.88
N HIS A 98 2.05 2.65 12.18
CA HIS A 98 3.21 1.84 11.85
C HIS A 98 4.50 2.67 11.96
N THR A 99 5.48 2.19 12.71
CA THR A 99 6.71 2.95 13.00
C THR A 99 7.94 2.05 13.02
N ILE A 100 9.09 2.66 12.75
CA ILE A 100 10.40 2.06 13.02
C ILE A 100 11.03 2.84 14.16
N GLU A 101 11.46 2.12 15.18
CA GLU A 101 12.03 2.67 16.40
C GLU A 101 13.43 2.09 16.61
N MET A 102 14.37 2.93 17.02
CA MET A 102 15.75 2.54 17.31
C MET A 102 16.05 2.92 18.75
N ALA A 103 16.62 2.01 19.54
CA ALA A 103 16.93 2.28 20.94
C ALA A 103 18.31 1.72 21.31
N GLU A 104 19.04 2.47 22.14
CA GLU A 104 20.29 2.01 22.75
C GLU A 104 20.08 1.76 24.25
N TYR A 105 20.62 0.64 24.74
CA TYR A 105 20.97 0.46 26.14
C TYR A 105 22.45 0.78 26.40
N SER A 106 22.73 1.57 27.44
CA SER A 106 24.08 1.80 27.98
C SER A 106 24.14 1.46 29.48
N PRO A 107 25.23 0.84 29.96
CA PRO A 107 25.40 0.52 31.38
C PRO A 107 25.57 1.78 32.24
N ASP A 108 26.15 2.83 31.66
CA ASP A 108 26.20 4.16 32.25
C ASP A 108 24.93 4.94 31.87
N PRO A 109 24.33 5.72 32.80
CA PRO A 109 23.22 6.59 32.48
C PRO A 109 23.55 7.53 31.29
N ILE A 110 22.73 7.46 30.24
CA ILE A 110 22.82 8.30 29.04
C ILE A 110 21.55 9.13 28.81
N ASN A 111 20.41 8.72 29.38
CA ASN A 111 19.17 9.47 29.27
C ASN A 111 19.11 10.54 30.37
N ASN A 112 19.63 11.72 30.05
CA ASN A 112 19.69 12.87 30.95
C ASN A 112 18.40 13.73 30.95
N PHE A 113 17.42 13.39 30.12
CA PHE A 113 16.19 14.18 29.91
C PHE A 113 14.90 13.42 30.25
N THR A 114 14.99 12.12 30.59
CA THR A 114 13.82 11.30 30.95
C THR A 114 13.04 11.91 32.11
N THR A 115 11.72 11.97 31.94
CA THR A 115 10.76 12.31 32.99
C THR A 115 10.21 11.08 33.72
N SER A 116 10.52 9.87 33.23
CA SER A 116 10.12 8.62 33.89
C SER A 116 10.86 8.41 35.21
N ASN A 117 10.11 8.00 36.23
CA ASN A 117 10.65 7.63 37.54
C ASN A 117 11.14 6.18 37.60
N ASP A 118 10.99 5.40 36.53
CA ASP A 118 11.50 4.03 36.48
C ASP A 118 13.04 4.05 36.55
N PRO A 119 13.68 3.31 37.48
CA PRO A 119 15.13 3.33 37.64
C PRO A 119 15.88 2.90 36.38
N ARG A 120 15.25 2.12 35.49
CA ARG A 120 15.84 1.67 34.23
C ARG A 120 15.92 2.80 33.21
N ALA A 121 15.00 3.76 33.22
CA ALA A 121 14.84 4.75 32.14
C ALA A 121 16.11 5.53 31.82
N LYS A 122 16.96 5.78 32.83
CA LYS A 122 18.24 6.50 32.68
C LYS A 122 19.24 5.83 31.75
N ASN A 123 19.12 4.52 31.52
CA ASN A 123 20.04 3.72 30.74
C ASN A 123 19.63 3.51 29.28
N TYR A 124 18.45 4.00 28.88
CA TYR A 124 17.87 3.75 27.56
C TYR A 124 17.48 5.06 26.88
N VAL A 125 17.82 5.20 25.59
CA VAL A 125 17.50 6.37 24.77
C VAL A 125 17.07 5.92 23.38
N TYR A 126 16.00 6.52 22.85
CA TYR A 126 15.61 6.34 21.44
C TYR A 126 16.55 7.12 20.52
N GLY A 127 16.80 6.57 19.34
CA GLY A 127 17.52 7.20 18.24
C GLY A 127 16.57 7.95 17.31
N PHE A 128 16.65 9.27 17.33
CA PHE A 128 15.85 10.17 16.49
C PHE A 128 16.65 11.39 16.04
N TYR A 129 16.12 12.10 15.03
CA TYR A 129 16.62 13.42 14.63
C TYR A 129 15.69 14.54 15.10
N ARG A 130 16.31 15.68 15.44
CA ARG A 130 15.66 16.99 15.54
C ARG A 130 16.59 18.06 15.02
N SER A 131 16.03 19.20 14.61
CA SER A 131 16.75 20.28 13.92
C SER A 131 17.99 20.85 14.63
N SER A 132 18.12 20.67 15.95
CA SER A 132 19.29 21.09 16.71
C SER A 132 20.46 20.10 16.65
N VAL A 133 20.21 18.81 16.35
CA VAL A 133 21.26 17.79 16.25
C VAL A 133 22.18 18.12 15.09
N LYS A 134 23.49 18.17 15.38
CA LYS A 134 24.50 18.55 14.38
C LYS A 134 24.71 17.46 13.33
N GLY A 135 24.69 17.86 12.08
CA GLY A 135 25.02 17.01 10.93
C GLY A 135 24.26 17.44 9.70
N GLU A 136 24.53 16.77 8.59
CA GLU A 136 23.86 17.05 7.32
C GLU A 136 22.59 16.21 7.20
N VAL A 137 21.51 16.85 6.76
CA VAL A 137 20.26 16.17 6.40
C VAL A 137 20.10 16.23 4.89
N LYS A 138 19.91 15.06 4.27
CA LYS A 138 19.59 14.89 2.86
C LYS A 138 18.37 13.99 2.73
N HIS A 139 17.47 14.29 1.83
CA HIS A 139 16.39 13.39 1.47
C HIS A 139 15.87 13.74 0.08
N ASP A 140 15.26 12.76 -0.58
CA ASP A 140 14.47 13.01 -1.78
C ASP A 140 13.20 13.78 -1.42
N ASN A 141 12.65 14.53 -2.37
CA ASN A 141 11.40 15.25 -2.15
C ASN A 141 10.16 14.33 -2.24
N ALA A 142 10.27 13.22 -2.96
CA ALA A 142 9.26 12.19 -3.15
C ALA A 142 9.94 10.87 -3.54
N ALA A 143 9.20 9.75 -3.55
CA ALA A 143 9.68 8.52 -4.16
C ALA A 143 9.77 8.68 -5.69
N ILE A 144 10.85 8.18 -6.29
CA ILE A 144 11.18 8.41 -7.71
C ILE A 144 11.14 7.09 -8.46
N TYR A 145 10.42 7.04 -9.59
CA TYR A 145 10.47 5.91 -10.51
C TYR A 145 11.74 5.92 -11.37
N ASP A 146 12.24 4.73 -11.69
CA ASP A 146 13.15 4.58 -12.82
C ASP A 146 12.48 4.98 -14.16
N SER A 147 13.29 5.13 -15.22
CA SER A 147 12.81 5.55 -16.55
C SER A 147 11.77 4.61 -17.19
N LYS A 148 11.71 3.33 -16.74
CA LYS A 148 10.78 2.31 -17.23
C LYS A 148 9.51 2.23 -16.38
N ARG A 149 9.47 2.91 -15.24
CA ARG A 149 8.49 2.78 -14.16
C ARG A 149 8.39 1.35 -13.61
N SER A 150 9.51 0.64 -13.48
CA SER A 150 9.57 -0.71 -12.92
C SER A 150 9.82 -0.75 -11.40
N MET A 151 10.52 0.24 -10.87
CA MET A 151 10.86 0.35 -9.46
C MET A 151 10.77 1.82 -9.00
N GLN A 152 10.21 2.05 -7.82
CA GLN A 152 10.35 3.30 -7.08
C GLN A 152 11.48 3.20 -6.06
N THR A 153 12.20 4.29 -5.86
CA THR A 153 13.21 4.41 -4.80
C THR A 153 13.06 5.75 -4.07
N TYR A 154 13.32 5.74 -2.78
CA TYR A 154 13.46 6.94 -1.95
C TYR A 154 14.70 6.80 -1.08
N THR A 155 15.45 7.89 -0.91
CA THR A 155 16.64 7.94 -0.08
C THR A 155 16.58 9.10 0.90
N ALA A 156 17.15 8.88 2.09
CA ALA A 156 17.38 9.92 3.09
C ALA A 156 18.66 9.64 3.87
N SER A 157 19.27 10.68 4.43
CA SER A 157 20.39 10.59 5.35
C SER A 157 20.33 11.70 6.38
N PHE A 158 20.59 11.37 7.64
CA PHE A 158 20.49 12.30 8.76
C PHE A 158 21.25 11.76 9.99
N PRO A 159 21.78 12.64 10.86
CA PRO A 159 22.34 12.23 12.15
C PRO A 159 21.22 11.91 13.16
N THR A 160 21.52 11.18 14.22
CA THR A 160 20.63 11.01 15.38
C THR A 160 21.27 11.53 16.66
N ASN A 161 20.42 11.77 17.67
CA ASN A 161 20.81 12.10 19.04
C ASN A 161 21.76 11.05 19.68
N LEU A 162 21.69 9.78 19.26
CA LEU A 162 22.62 8.72 19.71
C LEU A 162 24.03 8.84 19.12
N GLY A 163 24.25 9.76 18.18
CA GLY A 163 25.51 9.84 17.42
C GLY A 163 25.60 8.80 16.32
N ILE A 164 24.48 8.31 15.81
CA ILE A 164 24.44 7.40 14.65
C ILE A 164 24.06 8.21 13.42
N ASN A 165 24.90 8.20 12.39
CA ASN A 165 24.51 8.70 11.08
C ASN A 165 23.73 7.62 10.34
N VAL A 166 22.52 7.96 9.91
CA VAL A 166 21.60 7.07 9.22
C VAL A 166 21.65 7.39 7.74
N ARG A 167 21.74 6.37 6.90
CA ARG A 167 21.41 6.43 5.47
C ARG A 167 20.34 5.39 5.17
N MET A 168 19.19 5.86 4.72
CA MET A 168 18.02 5.07 4.40
C MET A 168 17.85 4.95 2.89
N ARG A 169 17.46 3.76 2.43
CA ARG A 169 17.00 3.51 1.06
C ARG A 169 15.77 2.61 1.11
N VAL A 170 14.70 3.04 0.45
CA VAL A 170 13.44 2.29 0.36
C VAL A 170 13.14 1.96 -1.10
N ARG A 171 12.64 0.75 -1.38
CA ARG A 171 12.36 0.26 -2.74
C ARG A 171 11.00 -0.44 -2.81
N ALA A 172 10.23 -0.13 -3.85
CA ALA A 172 9.03 -0.88 -4.21
C ALA A 172 9.03 -1.18 -5.70
N TYR A 173 8.42 -2.30 -6.10
CA TYR A 173 8.45 -2.79 -7.48
C TYR A 173 7.04 -2.82 -8.07
N ALA A 174 6.94 -2.53 -9.37
CA ALA A 174 5.68 -2.58 -10.09
C ALA A 174 5.39 -3.96 -10.73
N ASN A 175 6.30 -4.92 -10.57
CA ASN A 175 6.27 -6.20 -11.26
C ASN A 175 5.38 -7.23 -10.53
N ASN A 176 4.41 -7.81 -11.23
CA ASN A 176 3.46 -8.78 -10.65
C ASN A 176 3.95 -10.25 -10.64
N PHE A 177 5.12 -10.58 -11.20
CA PHE A 177 5.60 -11.98 -11.13
C PHE A 177 6.12 -12.33 -9.74
N ALA A 178 5.63 -13.44 -9.20
CA ALA A 178 6.06 -14.00 -7.92
C ALA A 178 5.84 -13.06 -6.73
N ASN A 179 4.75 -12.28 -6.70
CA ASN A 179 4.42 -11.38 -5.60
C ASN A 179 5.48 -10.28 -5.37
N LEU A 180 6.27 -9.94 -6.41
CA LEU A 180 7.33 -8.94 -6.29
C LEU A 180 6.78 -7.51 -6.03
N ASN A 181 5.56 -7.24 -6.45
CA ASN A 181 4.77 -6.04 -6.21
C ASN A 181 4.08 -6.01 -4.84
N ASP A 182 4.17 -7.09 -4.06
CA ASP A 182 3.58 -7.20 -2.72
C ASP A 182 4.63 -6.99 -1.62
N ILE A 183 5.71 -6.27 -1.94
CA ILE A 183 6.86 -6.11 -1.05
C ILE A 183 7.39 -4.68 -1.14
N ILE A 184 7.70 -4.09 0.02
CA ILE A 184 8.50 -2.86 0.13
C ILE A 184 9.75 -3.17 0.94
N PHE A 185 10.93 -2.79 0.45
CA PHE A 185 12.20 -2.97 1.14
C PHE A 185 12.62 -1.68 1.84
N HIS A 186 13.11 -1.82 3.07
CA HIS A 186 13.68 -0.74 3.87
C HIS A 186 15.11 -1.11 4.26
N GLU A 187 16.07 -0.33 3.80
CA GLU A 187 17.49 -0.54 4.07
C GLU A 187 18.01 0.63 4.93
N TYR A 188 18.65 0.33 6.06
CA TYR A 188 19.21 1.29 7.01
C TYR A 188 20.70 1.03 7.19
N GLU A 189 21.54 1.89 6.63
CA GLU A 189 22.96 1.96 6.94
C GLU A 189 23.17 2.88 8.15
N LEU A 190 23.77 2.34 9.20
CA LEU A 190 23.97 2.98 10.49
C LEU A 190 25.46 3.07 10.78
N THR A 191 25.99 4.29 10.88
CA THR A 191 27.41 4.54 11.20
C THR A 191 27.54 5.25 12.54
N ASN A 192 28.28 4.69 13.49
CA ASN A 192 28.54 5.36 14.76
C ASN A 192 29.57 6.50 14.56
N THR A 193 29.19 7.72 14.91
CA THR A 193 30.03 8.93 14.84
C THR A 193 30.76 9.25 16.15
N GLY A 194 30.32 8.66 17.26
CA GLY A 194 30.82 8.92 18.61
C GLY A 194 30.20 10.14 19.31
N ALA A 195 29.43 10.97 18.62
CA ALA A 195 28.83 12.19 19.18
C ALA A 195 27.43 11.92 19.77
N LEU A 196 27.38 11.51 21.04
CA LEU A 196 26.12 11.38 21.79
C LEU A 196 25.63 12.78 22.21
N ASP A 197 24.48 13.17 21.71
CA ASP A 197 23.71 14.38 22.03
C ASP A 197 22.32 13.91 22.47
N ALA A 198 22.23 13.32 23.67
CA ALA A 198 21.11 12.47 24.07
C ALA A 198 19.75 13.20 24.02
N ASN A 199 19.72 14.45 24.49
CA ASN A 199 18.53 15.32 24.49
C ASN A 199 18.30 16.04 23.14
N GLY A 200 19.24 15.91 22.20
CA GLY A 200 19.21 16.52 20.88
C GLY A 200 19.20 18.04 20.93
N ASP A 201 19.89 18.68 21.88
CA ASP A 201 19.94 20.14 22.02
C ASP A 201 21.01 20.81 21.14
N GLY A 202 21.84 20.01 20.45
CA GLY A 202 22.94 20.45 19.60
C GLY A 202 24.31 20.45 20.30
N THR A 203 24.36 20.07 21.57
CA THR A 203 25.58 19.96 22.38
C THR A 203 25.78 18.53 22.85
N ALA A 204 26.68 17.81 22.18
CA ALA A 204 27.02 16.45 22.57
C ALA A 204 27.55 16.35 24.01
N GLU A 205 26.95 15.48 24.82
CA GLU A 205 27.45 15.12 26.16
C GLU A 205 28.69 14.21 26.08
N LYS A 206 28.87 13.46 24.99
CA LYS A 206 30.06 12.65 24.73
C LYS A 206 30.46 12.72 23.26
N THR A 207 31.77 12.72 22.97
CA THR A 207 32.31 12.82 21.60
C THR A 207 33.11 11.61 21.13
N ASN A 208 33.17 10.56 21.95
CA ASN A 208 33.79 9.27 21.63
C ASN A 208 32.93 8.12 22.19
N ASN A 209 31.61 8.22 22.03
CA ASN A 209 30.65 7.26 22.56
C ASN A 209 30.63 5.98 21.71
N ARG A 210 30.89 4.85 22.36
CA ARG A 210 30.63 3.53 21.79
C ARG A 210 29.15 3.21 21.94
N ILE A 211 28.52 2.66 20.89
CA ILE A 211 27.16 2.13 21.00
C ILE A 211 27.22 0.72 21.60
N ASN A 212 26.52 0.52 22.73
CA ASN A 212 26.70 -0.69 23.54
C ASN A 212 25.75 -1.83 23.16
N ALA A 213 24.45 -1.56 23.12
CA ALA A 213 23.43 -2.54 22.79
C ALA A 213 22.27 -1.84 22.06
N LEU A 214 22.45 -1.66 20.76
CA LEU A 214 21.48 -1.06 19.84
C LEU A 214 20.45 -2.10 19.38
N THR A 215 19.18 -1.77 19.47
CA THR A 215 18.09 -2.55 18.89
C THR A 215 17.30 -1.70 17.90
N LEU A 216 16.74 -2.35 16.89
CA LEU A 216 15.68 -1.78 16.07
C LEU A 216 14.43 -2.62 16.25
N LEU A 217 13.28 -1.98 16.21
CA LEU A 217 11.99 -2.65 16.14
C LEU A 217 11.04 -1.93 15.20
N THR A 218 10.05 -2.67 14.75
CA THR A 218 8.85 -2.17 14.12
C THR A 218 7.72 -2.26 15.13
N ARG A 219 6.85 -1.25 15.14
CA ARG A 219 5.60 -1.29 15.88
C ARG A 219 4.45 -1.15 14.90
N HIS A 220 3.55 -2.12 14.93
CA HIS A 220 2.42 -2.23 14.03
C HIS A 220 1.13 -2.26 14.86
N GLU A 221 0.48 -1.11 15.02
CA GLU A 221 -0.79 -1.01 15.74
C GLU A 221 -1.91 -1.63 14.91
N LEU A 222 -2.50 -2.69 15.46
CA LEU A 222 -3.39 -3.59 14.76
C LEU A 222 -4.81 -3.05 14.79
N ILE A 223 -5.32 -2.71 13.61
CA ILE A 223 -6.75 -2.52 13.38
C ILE A 223 -7.16 -3.36 12.19
N ASN A 224 -8.33 -3.98 12.23
CA ASN A 224 -8.72 -4.90 11.16
C ASN A 224 -8.92 -4.24 9.81
N SER A 225 -9.23 -2.94 9.77
CA SER A 225 -9.22 -2.11 8.56
C SER A 225 -9.67 -0.69 8.87
N MET A 226 -8.96 0.26 8.28
CA MET A 226 -9.41 1.63 8.10
C MET A 226 -9.76 1.84 6.65
N THR A 227 -10.90 2.46 6.38
CA THR A 227 -11.24 2.87 5.01
C THR A 227 -11.19 4.35 4.84
N ASN A 228 -10.78 4.79 3.65
CA ASN A 228 -10.96 6.15 3.23
C ASN A 228 -12.31 6.35 2.57
N ASN A 229 -12.92 7.52 2.81
CA ASN A 229 -14.12 7.96 2.13
C ASN A 229 -13.77 8.72 0.84
N ASN A 230 -14.78 9.20 0.12
CA ASN A 230 -14.58 9.95 -1.14
C ASN A 230 -13.85 11.31 -0.95
N GLN A 231 -13.61 11.77 0.28
CA GLN A 231 -12.78 12.96 0.53
C GLN A 231 -11.29 12.62 0.63
N GLY A 232 -10.92 11.34 0.52
CA GLY A 232 -9.55 10.87 0.70
C GLY A 232 -9.11 10.99 2.16
N ARG A 233 -10.08 10.87 3.07
CA ARG A 233 -9.88 10.95 4.51
C ARG A 233 -10.51 9.75 5.18
N ARG A 234 -10.09 9.54 6.42
CA ARG A 234 -10.60 8.53 7.34
C ARG A 234 -12.13 8.46 7.30
N GLY A 235 -12.63 7.35 6.78
CA GLY A 235 -14.02 6.96 6.72
C GLY A 235 -14.38 6.00 7.84
N ALA A 236 -14.87 4.83 7.49
CA ALA A 236 -15.31 3.83 8.45
C ALA A 236 -14.14 2.98 8.97
N SER A 237 -14.26 2.53 10.22
CA SER A 237 -13.29 1.68 10.92
C SER A 237 -13.94 0.37 11.38
N GLY A 238 -13.29 -0.77 11.13
CA GLY A 238 -13.77 -2.08 11.54
C GLY A 238 -13.18 -2.54 12.87
N TRP A 239 -13.83 -2.22 14.01
CA TRP A 239 -13.39 -2.68 15.34
C TRP A 239 -14.02 -4.02 15.79
N PHE A 240 -14.88 -4.61 14.96
CA PHE A 240 -15.79 -5.70 15.35
C PHE A 240 -15.37 -7.10 14.87
N THR A 241 -14.34 -7.19 14.04
CA THR A 241 -13.62 -8.44 13.72
C THR A 241 -12.45 -8.57 14.71
N GLY A 242 -11.98 -9.77 15.05
CA GLY A 242 -10.88 -9.91 16.01
C GLY A 242 -9.56 -9.53 15.35
N PRO A 243 -8.85 -8.45 15.78
CA PRO A 243 -7.50 -8.18 15.27
C PRO A 243 -6.54 -9.22 15.81
N ILE A 244 -5.88 -9.95 14.92
CA ILE A 244 -4.99 -11.05 15.25
C ILE A 244 -3.57 -10.72 14.77
N GLU A 245 -2.60 -10.87 15.67
CA GLU A 245 -1.20 -11.03 15.28
C GLU A 245 -0.82 -12.52 15.30
N GLY A 246 0.28 -12.86 14.67
CA GLY A 246 0.89 -14.16 14.84
C GLY A 246 2.26 -14.25 14.21
N TYR A 247 2.81 -15.45 14.29
CA TYR A 247 4.09 -15.78 13.68
C TYR A 247 4.02 -17.19 13.11
N ASP A 248 4.26 -17.33 11.81
CA ASP A 248 4.35 -18.61 11.14
C ASP A 248 5.78 -19.16 11.17
N ASN A 249 5.94 -20.23 11.93
CA ASN A 249 7.19 -20.98 12.05
C ASN A 249 7.11 -22.34 11.32
N SER A 250 6.03 -22.59 10.56
CA SER A 250 5.87 -23.84 9.82
C SER A 250 7.03 -24.03 8.84
N PRO A 251 7.44 -25.27 8.54
CA PRO A 251 8.50 -25.52 7.59
C PRO A 251 8.07 -25.07 6.18
N ASP A 252 8.94 -24.31 5.54
CA ASP A 252 8.92 -24.00 4.11
C ASP A 252 9.25 -25.27 3.28
N PRO A 253 9.14 -25.23 1.95
CA PRO A 253 9.45 -26.38 1.09
C PRO A 253 10.88 -26.93 1.24
N ASP A 254 11.83 -26.14 1.73
CA ASP A 254 13.22 -26.54 1.98
C ASP A 254 13.43 -27.07 3.42
N GLY A 255 12.35 -27.13 4.22
CA GLY A 255 12.37 -27.58 5.61
C GLY A 255 12.89 -26.55 6.62
N SER A 256 13.14 -25.31 6.19
CA SER A 256 13.49 -24.20 7.08
C SER A 256 12.22 -23.51 7.57
N PRO A 257 12.20 -22.82 8.72
CA PRO A 257 11.01 -22.06 9.12
C PRO A 257 10.66 -20.98 8.07
N TRP A 258 9.35 -20.80 7.84
CA TRP A 258 8.85 -19.64 7.10
C TRP A 258 9.34 -18.34 7.75
N ALA A 259 9.27 -18.26 9.08
CA ALA A 259 9.68 -17.13 9.90
C ALA A 259 8.99 -15.83 9.43
N VAL A 260 7.65 -15.84 9.46
CA VAL A 260 6.80 -14.76 8.95
C VAL A 260 5.91 -14.24 10.09
N PRO A 261 6.23 -13.07 10.67
CA PRO A 261 5.28 -12.30 11.45
C PRO A 261 4.07 -11.92 10.58
N VAL A 262 2.86 -12.06 11.12
CA VAL A 262 1.63 -11.78 10.37
C VAL A 262 0.60 -11.05 11.21
N VAL A 263 -0.17 -10.21 10.54
CA VAL A 263 -1.37 -9.57 11.03
C VAL A 263 -2.51 -9.97 10.10
N PHE A 264 -3.65 -10.29 10.67
CA PHE A 264 -4.85 -10.66 9.95
C PHE A 264 -6.08 -10.46 10.82
N SER A 265 -7.27 -10.63 10.23
CA SER A 265 -8.52 -10.53 10.96
C SER A 265 -9.34 -11.79 10.80
N GLY A 266 -10.03 -12.16 11.87
CA GLY A 266 -10.98 -13.26 11.88
C GLY A 266 -12.32 -12.87 12.48
N PRO A 267 -13.18 -13.88 12.75
CA PRO A 267 -14.48 -13.67 13.36
C PRO A 267 -14.39 -12.87 14.66
N ALA A 268 -15.50 -12.26 15.06
CA ALA A 268 -15.56 -11.57 16.34
C ALA A 268 -15.22 -12.56 17.48
N PRO A 269 -14.42 -12.19 18.49
CA PRO A 269 -14.05 -13.11 19.59
C PRO A 269 -15.26 -13.76 20.29
N ALA A 270 -16.37 -13.04 20.42
CA ALA A 270 -17.62 -13.56 21.00
C ALA A 270 -18.26 -14.71 20.19
N SER A 271 -17.92 -14.86 18.91
CA SER A 271 -18.42 -15.92 18.04
C SER A 271 -17.60 -17.23 18.11
N VAL A 272 -16.41 -17.16 18.71
CA VAL A 272 -15.45 -18.27 18.78
C VAL A 272 -15.62 -19.00 20.11
N ASN A 273 -16.72 -19.75 20.25
CA ASN A 273 -17.18 -20.34 21.51
C ASN A 273 -17.09 -21.87 21.57
N THR A 274 -16.60 -22.51 20.51
CA THR A 274 -16.34 -23.95 20.46
C THR A 274 -14.87 -24.22 20.13
N THR A 275 -14.49 -25.48 19.91
CA THR A 275 -13.15 -25.84 19.43
C THR A 275 -13.26 -26.80 18.25
N LYS A 276 -12.26 -26.79 17.38
CA LYS A 276 -12.10 -27.76 16.29
C LYS A 276 -10.67 -28.32 16.32
N THR A 277 -10.57 -29.64 16.17
CA THR A 277 -9.29 -30.34 16.14
C THR A 277 -8.94 -30.74 14.70
N PHE A 278 -7.71 -30.42 14.30
CA PHE A 278 -7.12 -30.81 13.03
C PHE A 278 -5.97 -31.78 13.29
N THR A 279 -5.79 -32.76 12.40
CA THR A 279 -4.60 -33.61 12.37
C THR A 279 -3.95 -33.48 11.01
N VAL A 280 -2.80 -32.83 10.95
CA VAL A 280 -2.09 -32.47 9.71
C VAL A 280 -0.61 -32.74 9.92
N LYS A 281 0.04 -33.41 8.96
CA LYS A 281 1.48 -33.71 9.01
C LYS A 281 1.93 -34.33 10.36
N GLY A 282 1.09 -35.18 10.95
CA GLY A 282 1.37 -35.84 12.23
C GLY A 282 1.25 -34.94 13.47
N LYS A 283 0.86 -33.67 13.33
CA LYS A 283 0.55 -32.77 14.44
C LYS A 283 -0.96 -32.71 14.67
N THR A 284 -1.38 -32.78 15.92
CA THR A 284 -2.76 -32.52 16.34
C THR A 284 -2.86 -31.12 16.91
N ILE A 285 -3.68 -30.27 16.29
CA ILE A 285 -3.85 -28.87 16.64
C ILE A 285 -5.33 -28.63 16.93
N THR A 286 -5.63 -28.13 18.14
CA THR A 286 -6.98 -27.73 18.54
C THR A 286 -7.04 -26.22 18.60
N VAL A 287 -7.98 -25.62 17.87
CA VAL A 287 -8.15 -24.17 17.80
C VAL A 287 -9.55 -23.78 18.27
N PRO A 288 -9.71 -22.60 18.89
CA PRO A 288 -11.02 -21.98 19.06
C PRO A 288 -11.75 -21.91 17.72
N TRP A 289 -13.06 -22.17 17.74
CA TRP A 289 -13.86 -22.35 16.53
C TRP A 289 -15.21 -21.66 16.59
N ALA A 290 -15.63 -21.13 15.44
CA ALA A 290 -16.94 -20.52 15.25
C ALA A 290 -17.86 -21.40 14.39
N ALA A 291 -19.16 -21.40 14.73
CA ALA A 291 -20.18 -22.14 14.00
C ALA A 291 -20.30 -21.68 12.53
N ASP A 292 -20.94 -22.48 11.69
CA ASP A 292 -21.23 -22.03 10.32
C ASP A 292 -22.15 -20.80 10.32
N GLY A 293 -21.97 -19.94 9.32
CA GLY A 293 -22.49 -18.57 9.30
C GLY A 293 -21.65 -17.54 10.07
N ALA A 294 -20.73 -17.94 10.95
CA ALA A 294 -19.92 -16.99 11.74
C ALA A 294 -18.45 -16.89 11.30
N ARG A 295 -17.97 -17.72 10.37
CA ARG A 295 -16.56 -17.73 9.91
C ARG A 295 -16.32 -16.77 8.75
N SER A 296 -16.48 -15.47 9.01
CA SER A 296 -16.06 -14.42 8.07
C SER A 296 -14.61 -14.08 8.33
N LEU A 297 -13.74 -14.39 7.37
CA LEU A 297 -12.28 -14.26 7.49
C LEU A 297 -11.71 -13.10 6.68
N GLY A 298 -10.55 -12.64 7.11
CA GLY A 298 -9.79 -11.56 6.53
C GLY A 298 -10.15 -10.21 7.11
N ILE A 299 -9.32 -9.23 6.80
CA ILE A 299 -9.60 -7.79 6.92
C ILE A 299 -10.94 -7.51 6.23
N THR A 300 -12.03 -7.64 6.97
CA THR A 300 -13.39 -7.53 6.47
C THR A 300 -14.08 -6.46 7.30
N MET A 301 -14.46 -5.38 6.64
CA MET A 301 -15.39 -4.46 7.26
C MET A 301 -16.75 -5.17 7.31
N ASN A 302 -17.25 -5.44 8.52
CA ASN A 302 -18.57 -6.05 8.74
C ASN A 302 -19.71 -5.43 7.89
N PRO A 303 -19.73 -4.13 7.55
CA PRO A 303 -20.73 -3.57 6.64
C PRO A 303 -20.59 -4.01 5.17
N ARG A 304 -19.37 -4.30 4.68
CA ARG A 304 -19.08 -4.66 3.28
C ARG A 304 -19.33 -6.14 3.01
N GLN A 305 -18.89 -7.01 3.91
CA GLN A 305 -18.97 -8.46 3.78
C GLN A 305 -18.45 -8.99 2.43
N THR A 306 -17.42 -8.37 1.85
CA THR A 306 -16.75 -8.89 0.65
C THR A 306 -15.59 -9.79 1.08
N TYR A 307 -15.38 -10.90 0.39
CA TYR A 307 -14.29 -11.82 0.73
C TYR A 307 -12.93 -11.26 0.31
N GLN A 308 -12.04 -11.03 1.27
CA GLN A 308 -10.73 -10.42 1.03
C GLN A 308 -9.57 -11.24 1.60
N ASP A 309 -9.73 -11.89 2.76
CA ASP A 309 -8.74 -12.80 3.36
C ASP A 309 -7.29 -12.27 3.34
N ILE A 310 -7.12 -10.98 3.64
CA ILE A 310 -5.81 -10.31 3.58
C ILE A 310 -5.01 -10.64 4.84
N TYR A 311 -3.76 -11.05 4.62
CA TYR A 311 -2.70 -11.13 5.62
C TYR A 311 -1.64 -10.08 5.27
N ALA A 312 -0.99 -9.53 6.28
CA ALA A 312 0.12 -8.59 6.11
C ALA A 312 1.15 -8.74 7.22
N GLY A 313 2.27 -8.05 7.12
CA GLY A 313 3.25 -7.97 8.18
C GLY A 313 4.56 -7.34 7.72
N ASP A 314 5.51 -7.36 8.64
CA ASP A 314 6.83 -6.81 8.45
C ASP A 314 7.88 -7.73 9.08
N ASN A 315 9.09 -7.70 8.53
CA ASN A 315 10.15 -8.62 8.95
C ASN A 315 11.54 -8.09 8.63
N PHE A 316 12.50 -8.33 9.52
CA PHE A 316 13.92 -8.17 9.21
C PHE A 316 14.44 -9.41 8.48
N ILE A 317 15.19 -9.22 7.40
CA ILE A 317 15.71 -10.32 6.57
C ILE A 317 17.23 -10.40 6.53
N ALA A 318 17.94 -9.33 6.88
CA ALA A 318 19.40 -9.32 6.93
C ALA A 318 19.96 -8.22 7.83
N VAL A 319 21.13 -8.47 8.43
CA VAL A 319 21.98 -7.42 9.01
C VAL A 319 23.44 -7.71 8.66
N LYS A 320 24.09 -6.77 7.98
CA LYS A 320 25.45 -6.88 7.45
C LYS A 320 26.40 -5.91 8.13
N GLN A 321 27.67 -6.30 8.21
CA GLN A 321 28.77 -5.38 8.49
C GLN A 321 29.03 -4.53 7.25
N GLY A 322 29.35 -3.25 7.45
CA GLY A 322 29.68 -2.34 6.36
C GLY A 322 28.48 -1.66 5.74
N LYS A 323 28.72 -1.10 4.55
CA LYS A 323 27.82 -0.18 3.86
C LYS A 323 26.75 -0.93 3.11
N MET A 324 25.63 -0.27 2.86
CA MET A 324 24.48 -0.86 2.18
C MET A 324 24.79 -1.27 0.74
N ASP A 325 25.76 -0.64 0.09
CA ASP A 325 26.19 -0.97 -1.27
C ASP A 325 27.18 -2.16 -1.33
N ASP A 326 27.65 -2.67 -0.19
CA ASP A 326 28.45 -3.90 -0.12
C ASP A 326 27.61 -5.16 -0.38
N GLY A 327 26.27 -5.04 -0.27
CA GLY A 327 25.30 -6.03 -0.71
C GLY A 327 25.22 -7.30 0.16
N PRO A 328 24.48 -8.33 -0.32
CA PRO A 328 24.18 -9.54 0.46
C PRO A 328 25.42 -10.40 0.76
N THR A 329 26.51 -10.22 0.01
CA THR A 329 27.78 -10.96 0.21
C THR A 329 28.61 -10.42 1.37
N ALA A 330 28.28 -9.24 1.91
CA ALA A 330 28.94 -8.71 3.09
C ALA A 330 28.78 -9.68 4.28
N PRO A 331 29.75 -9.72 5.22
CA PRO A 331 29.64 -10.54 6.43
C PRO A 331 28.43 -10.15 7.27
N ASP A 332 27.76 -11.14 7.86
CA ASP A 332 26.68 -10.86 8.82
C ASP A 332 27.20 -10.12 10.05
N LYS A 333 26.48 -9.08 10.50
CA LYS A 333 26.76 -8.45 11.79
C LYS A 333 26.27 -9.37 12.89
N LYS A 334 27.22 -9.89 13.68
CA LYS A 334 26.89 -10.63 14.89
C LYS A 334 26.26 -9.71 15.92
N THR A 335 25.33 -10.25 16.69
CA THR A 335 24.85 -9.62 17.93
C THR A 335 25.99 -9.55 18.95
N ILE A 336 25.79 -8.79 20.04
CA ILE A 336 26.76 -8.77 21.16
C ILE A 336 26.93 -10.15 21.82
N PHE A 337 26.05 -11.10 21.53
CA PHE A 337 26.04 -12.46 22.06
C PHE A 337 26.72 -13.49 21.15
N ASP A 338 27.42 -13.02 20.10
CA ASP A 338 28.07 -13.89 19.10
C ASP A 338 27.05 -14.80 18.36
N SER A 339 25.81 -14.31 18.20
CA SER A 339 24.78 -14.96 17.36
C SER A 339 24.74 -14.33 15.96
N PRO A 340 24.30 -15.08 14.94
CA PRO A 340 23.76 -14.49 13.72
C PRO A 340 22.60 -13.53 14.05
N PRO A 341 22.33 -12.52 13.21
CA PRO A 341 21.25 -11.56 13.45
C PRO A 341 19.85 -12.15 13.17
N ILE A 342 19.73 -13.01 12.15
CA ILE A 342 18.46 -13.64 11.72
C ILE A 342 18.48 -15.15 11.96
N GLY A 343 19.60 -15.80 11.62
CA GLY A 343 19.75 -17.26 11.56
C GLY A 343 19.48 -17.81 10.16
N ALA A 344 19.94 -19.03 9.88
CA ALA A 344 19.83 -19.68 8.57
C ALA A 344 19.37 -21.14 8.70
N GLY A 345 18.83 -21.71 7.61
CA GLY A 345 18.31 -23.08 7.62
C GLY A 345 17.26 -23.27 8.73
N LYS A 346 17.45 -24.31 9.55
CA LYS A 346 16.58 -24.61 10.71
C LYS A 346 16.58 -23.52 11.79
N GLU A 347 17.57 -22.65 11.79
CA GLU A 347 17.71 -21.54 12.74
C GLU A 347 17.09 -20.23 12.24
N ARG A 348 16.50 -20.21 11.05
CA ARG A 348 15.92 -18.98 10.47
C ARG A 348 14.88 -18.37 11.42
N GLY A 349 15.07 -17.10 11.75
CA GLY A 349 14.21 -16.34 12.65
C GLY A 349 14.48 -16.57 14.15
N TRP A 350 15.42 -17.43 14.55
CA TRP A 350 15.69 -17.72 15.97
C TRP A 350 16.04 -16.48 16.78
N TYR A 351 16.86 -15.59 16.21
CA TYR A 351 17.49 -14.49 16.94
C TYR A 351 16.73 -13.16 16.87
N MET A 352 15.63 -13.12 16.12
CA MET A 352 14.71 -11.99 16.08
C MET A 352 13.75 -12.03 17.27
N SER A 353 12.97 -10.99 17.51
CA SER A 353 11.90 -11.03 18.51
C SER A 353 10.56 -10.74 17.84
N VAL A 354 9.51 -11.44 18.28
CA VAL A 354 8.13 -11.07 17.99
C VAL A 354 7.41 -11.03 19.33
N ALA A 355 6.81 -9.88 19.63
CA ALA A 355 6.10 -9.62 20.87
C ALA A 355 4.87 -8.78 20.58
N LYS A 356 4.06 -8.60 21.62
CA LYS A 356 2.86 -7.76 21.60
C LYS A 356 3.17 -6.43 22.29
N GLY A 357 2.72 -5.32 21.73
CA GLY A 357 2.69 -4.03 22.44
C GLY A 357 1.60 -4.00 23.52
N TYR A 358 1.76 -3.10 24.50
CA TYR A 358 0.92 -3.06 25.71
C TYR A 358 -0.04 -1.86 25.80
N GLY A 359 -0.27 -1.16 24.68
CA GLY A 359 -1.25 -0.08 24.51
C GLY A 359 -0.91 1.26 25.18
N ASN A 360 -1.85 2.21 25.12
CA ASN A 360 -1.82 3.54 25.77
C ASN A 360 -0.76 4.57 25.29
N ASN A 361 -0.16 4.40 24.10
CA ASN A 361 0.88 5.34 23.63
C ASN A 361 2.09 5.40 24.62
N ASP A 362 2.31 4.31 25.35
CA ASP A 362 3.38 4.15 26.35
C ASP A 362 4.72 3.90 25.64
N HIS A 363 5.30 4.95 25.06
CA HIS A 363 6.60 4.88 24.39
C HIS A 363 7.76 4.97 25.38
N PHE A 364 8.18 3.81 25.89
CA PHE A 364 9.30 3.70 26.81
C PHE A 364 10.48 2.95 26.19
N ALA A 365 11.61 3.65 26.01
CA ALA A 365 12.80 3.08 25.37
C ALA A 365 13.30 1.79 26.05
N PHE A 366 13.15 1.66 27.37
CA PHE A 366 13.54 0.44 28.09
C PHE A 366 12.61 -0.74 27.84
N GLU A 367 11.31 -0.51 27.65
CA GLU A 367 10.32 -1.54 27.36
C GLU A 367 10.50 -2.03 25.92
N ASP A 368 10.64 -1.09 24.99
CA ASP A 368 10.82 -1.35 23.57
C ASP A 368 12.15 -2.03 23.27
N HIS A 369 13.24 -1.60 23.92
CA HIS A 369 14.51 -2.33 23.86
C HIS A 369 14.35 -3.76 24.39
N THR A 370 13.66 -3.91 25.54
CA THR A 370 13.40 -5.24 26.12
C THR A 370 12.67 -6.15 25.15
N MET A 371 11.62 -5.67 24.48
CA MET A 371 10.86 -6.42 23.48
C MET A 371 11.66 -6.69 22.20
N ALA A 372 12.44 -5.71 21.74
CA ALA A 372 13.20 -5.82 20.49
C ALA A 372 14.25 -6.95 20.53
N MET A 373 14.92 -7.11 21.67
CA MET A 373 15.81 -8.25 21.94
C MET A 373 15.18 -9.32 22.85
N GLY A 374 13.85 -9.32 22.95
CA GLY A 374 13.06 -10.14 23.86
C GLY A 374 13.37 -11.63 23.82
N THR A 375 13.76 -12.14 22.64
CA THR A 375 14.12 -13.55 22.47
C THR A 375 15.27 -14.00 23.38
N PHE A 376 16.20 -13.10 23.74
CA PHE A 376 17.39 -13.41 24.55
C PHE A 376 17.17 -13.32 26.07
N TYR A 377 16.01 -12.85 26.50
CA TYR A 377 15.62 -12.84 27.91
C TYR A 377 14.87 -14.14 28.27
N ALA A 378 14.84 -14.49 29.56
CA ALA A 378 14.01 -15.58 30.05
C ALA A 378 12.52 -15.33 29.74
N ASN A 379 12.09 -14.07 29.82
CA ASN A 379 10.81 -13.60 29.30
C ASN A 379 10.89 -12.11 28.94
N GLY A 380 11.21 -11.80 27.69
CA GLY A 380 11.31 -10.43 27.16
C GLY A 380 10.09 -9.99 26.36
N GLY A 381 8.89 -10.47 26.72
CA GLY A 381 7.67 -10.20 25.97
C GLY A 381 6.89 -11.45 25.57
N LYS A 382 7.20 -12.62 26.12
CA LYS A 382 6.47 -13.87 25.86
C LYS A 382 5.09 -13.92 26.51
N VAL A 383 4.84 -13.09 27.52
CA VAL A 383 3.59 -13.06 28.29
C VAL A 383 2.85 -11.73 28.16
N LEU A 384 1.56 -11.74 28.49
CA LEU A 384 0.66 -10.59 28.29
C LEU A 384 0.75 -9.50 29.35
N ASP A 385 1.48 -9.76 30.42
CA ASP A 385 1.59 -8.88 31.56
C ASP A 385 3.02 -8.34 31.62
N ARG A 386 3.19 -7.07 31.25
CA ARG A 386 4.51 -6.41 31.23
C ARG A 386 5.19 -6.40 32.60
N THR A 387 4.43 -6.53 33.70
CA THR A 387 4.99 -6.64 35.05
C THR A 387 5.68 -7.99 35.30
N LYS A 388 5.45 -8.98 34.43
CA LYS A 388 6.04 -10.32 34.50
C LYS A 388 7.25 -10.49 33.57
N PHE A 389 7.76 -9.41 32.99
CA PHE A 389 9.02 -9.48 32.25
C PHE A 389 10.12 -10.01 33.17
N ASP A 390 10.79 -11.05 32.69
CA ASP A 390 11.98 -11.59 33.32
C ASP A 390 13.16 -11.29 32.42
N THR A 391 13.88 -10.23 32.78
CA THR A 391 15.05 -9.75 32.05
C THR A 391 16.34 -10.47 32.46
N SER A 392 16.24 -11.63 33.11
CA SER A 392 17.35 -12.58 33.25
C SER A 392 17.70 -13.19 31.88
N PRO A 393 18.93 -13.68 31.67
CA PRO A 393 19.30 -14.27 30.38
C PRO A 393 18.54 -15.58 30.09
N ASP A 394 18.17 -15.80 28.83
CA ASP A 394 17.51 -17.04 28.40
C ASP A 394 18.40 -18.28 28.66
N PRO A 395 17.91 -19.29 29.41
CA PRO A 395 18.74 -20.43 29.82
C PRO A 395 19.04 -21.40 28.68
N ASN A 396 18.40 -21.31 27.50
CA ASN A 396 18.75 -22.13 26.34
C ASN A 396 20.03 -21.63 25.69
N TYR A 397 20.24 -20.31 25.66
CA TYR A 397 21.39 -19.67 25.00
C TYR A 397 22.54 -19.30 25.94
N PHE A 398 22.23 -18.92 27.18
CA PHE A 398 23.20 -18.37 28.14
C PHE A 398 23.45 -19.29 29.34
N ILE A 399 24.54 -19.04 30.05
CA ILE A 399 24.84 -19.69 31.33
C ILE A 399 24.02 -18.96 32.41
N ALA A 400 22.95 -19.60 32.89
CA ALA A 400 21.95 -18.98 33.78
C ALA A 400 22.56 -18.32 35.04
N ASP A 401 23.55 -18.97 35.66
CA ASP A 401 24.15 -18.54 36.93
C ASP A 401 25.62 -18.09 36.76
N ALA A 402 25.99 -17.57 35.59
CA ALA A 402 27.35 -17.09 35.38
C ALA A 402 27.70 -15.96 36.39
N PRO A 403 28.85 -16.03 37.09
CA PRO A 403 29.24 -14.99 38.04
C PRO A 403 29.24 -13.60 37.43
N GLY A 404 28.53 -12.66 38.07
CA GLY A 404 28.45 -11.26 37.62
C GLY A 404 27.29 -10.93 36.66
N THR A 405 26.49 -11.92 36.26
CA THR A 405 25.26 -11.72 35.48
C THR A 405 24.26 -10.84 36.25
N LYS A 406 23.66 -9.86 35.58
CA LYS A 406 22.65 -8.96 36.13
C LYS A 406 21.43 -8.89 35.22
N ALA A 407 20.25 -9.18 35.76
CA ALA A 407 18.99 -9.03 35.03
C ALA A 407 18.82 -7.58 34.54
N GLY A 408 18.37 -7.42 33.29
CA GLY A 408 18.20 -6.12 32.65
C GLY A 408 19.51 -5.42 32.23
N ASN A 409 20.66 -6.08 32.38
CA ASN A 409 21.93 -5.62 31.82
C ASN A 409 22.47 -6.67 30.82
N PRO A 410 22.12 -6.55 29.53
CA PRO A 410 22.53 -7.53 28.52
C PRO A 410 24.05 -7.63 28.35
N LEU A 411 24.84 -6.62 28.70
CA LEU A 411 26.31 -6.68 28.60
C LEU A 411 26.95 -7.66 29.58
N THR A 412 26.20 -8.12 30.59
CA THR A 412 26.68 -9.10 31.57
C THR A 412 26.34 -10.53 31.21
N PHE A 413 25.58 -10.76 30.14
CA PHE A 413 25.13 -12.10 29.77
C PHE A 413 26.29 -12.89 29.17
N VAL A 414 26.43 -14.15 29.60
CA VAL A 414 27.51 -15.03 29.13
C VAL A 414 26.93 -16.13 28.25
N PRO A 415 27.10 -16.06 26.91
CA PRO A 415 26.64 -17.10 26.01
C PRO A 415 27.30 -18.44 26.33
N LYS A 416 26.56 -19.54 26.18
CA LYS A 416 27.15 -20.88 26.23
C LYS A 416 28.18 -21.05 25.10
N PRO A 417 29.13 -22.00 25.22
CA PRO A 417 29.91 -22.45 24.07
C PRO A 417 29.00 -22.81 22.90
N SER A 418 29.41 -22.49 21.67
CA SER A 418 28.55 -22.59 20.47
C SER A 418 27.86 -23.95 20.31
N ALA A 419 28.56 -25.05 20.61
CA ALA A 419 28.01 -26.41 20.56
C ALA A 419 26.89 -26.72 21.58
N LEU A 420 26.71 -25.85 22.57
CA LEU A 420 25.72 -26.00 23.66
C LEU A 420 24.60 -24.94 23.59
N ARG A 421 24.64 -24.05 22.59
CA ARG A 421 23.61 -23.01 22.41
C ARG A 421 22.35 -23.65 21.83
N GLY A 422 21.24 -23.53 22.54
CA GLY A 422 19.90 -23.88 22.05
C GLY A 422 19.19 -22.68 21.42
N ARG A 423 17.97 -22.90 20.92
CA ARG A 423 17.10 -21.83 20.44
C ARG A 423 16.69 -20.91 21.61
N PRO A 424 16.98 -19.60 21.57
CA PRO A 424 16.48 -18.66 22.57
C PRO A 424 14.95 -18.53 22.45
N ASP A 425 14.22 -18.47 23.57
CA ASP A 425 12.77 -18.69 23.61
C ASP A 425 12.00 -17.62 24.40
N GLY A 426 12.61 -16.44 24.60
CA GLY A 426 12.07 -15.34 25.39
C GLY A 426 10.96 -14.50 24.76
N SER A 427 10.61 -14.77 23.49
CA SER A 427 9.59 -14.04 22.71
C SER A 427 8.41 -14.96 22.31
N MET A 428 7.34 -14.40 21.74
CA MET A 428 6.08 -15.12 21.51
C MET A 428 6.11 -16.20 20.41
N LYS A 429 7.12 -16.15 19.52
CA LYS A 429 7.21 -16.95 18.27
C LYS A 429 6.91 -18.45 18.42
N TYR A 430 7.22 -19.03 19.57
CA TYR A 430 7.21 -20.49 19.76
C TYR A 430 6.20 -20.98 20.81
N LEU A 431 5.20 -20.16 21.13
CA LEU A 431 4.20 -20.49 22.14
C LEU A 431 3.35 -21.73 21.78
N GLN A 432 3.19 -22.06 20.49
CA GLN A 432 2.30 -23.14 20.03
C GLN A 432 0.85 -22.97 20.51
N THR A 433 0.42 -21.71 20.65
CA THR A 433 -0.93 -21.34 21.04
C THR A 433 -1.57 -20.55 19.90
N PHE A 434 -2.78 -20.94 19.50
CA PHE A 434 -3.52 -20.24 18.45
C PHE A 434 -4.83 -19.71 19.02
N ALA A 435 -4.96 -18.39 19.15
CA ALA A 435 -6.24 -17.76 19.44
C ALA A 435 -7.21 -17.98 18.27
N GLU A 436 -6.71 -17.87 17.05
CA GLU A 436 -7.42 -18.19 15.81
C GLU A 436 -6.41 -18.69 14.77
N ASN A 437 -6.71 -19.79 14.08
CA ASN A 437 -5.89 -20.25 12.96
C ASN A 437 -6.81 -20.91 11.93
N TRP A 438 -7.02 -20.18 10.84
CA TRP A 438 -7.92 -20.57 9.77
C TRP A 438 -7.20 -21.24 8.61
N GLU A 439 -5.87 -21.33 8.67
CA GLU A 439 -5.01 -21.91 7.64
C GLU A 439 -4.65 -23.35 8.01
N LEU A 440 -5.67 -24.15 8.35
CA LEU A 440 -5.55 -25.56 8.70
C LEU A 440 -6.52 -26.42 7.87
N GLY A 441 -6.09 -27.61 7.46
CA GLY A 441 -6.90 -28.49 6.63
C GLY A 441 -7.04 -27.98 5.20
N ASN A 442 -6.01 -27.29 4.70
CA ASN A 442 -5.93 -26.86 3.32
C ASN A 442 -5.90 -28.05 2.35
N PRO A 443 -6.36 -27.86 1.09
CA PRO A 443 -6.27 -28.90 0.07
C PRO A 443 -4.83 -29.41 -0.12
N ASN A 444 -3.84 -28.53 0.02
CA ASN A 444 -2.44 -28.88 0.13
C ASN A 444 -1.99 -28.77 1.60
N PRO A 445 -1.64 -29.87 2.29
CA PRO A 445 -1.14 -29.84 3.67
C PRO A 445 0.16 -29.05 3.87
N ASP A 446 0.90 -28.75 2.80
CA ASP A 446 2.07 -27.85 2.88
C ASP A 446 1.69 -26.39 3.10
N ASP A 447 0.44 -26.03 2.82
CA ASP A 447 -0.08 -24.68 3.01
C ASP A 447 -0.56 -24.47 4.46
N ASP A 448 -0.63 -25.52 5.27
CA ASP A 448 -1.14 -25.43 6.64
C ASP A 448 -0.17 -24.72 7.59
N TRP A 449 -0.72 -23.89 8.47
CA TRP A 449 -0.01 -23.22 9.56
C TRP A 449 0.01 -24.11 10.79
N ILE A 450 1.12 -24.85 10.98
CA ILE A 450 1.22 -25.93 11.96
C ILE A 450 2.26 -25.69 13.06
N ASP A 451 2.95 -24.54 13.03
CA ASP A 451 3.99 -24.18 14.00
C ASP A 451 4.02 -22.66 14.18
N GLY A 452 4.14 -22.20 15.42
CA GLY A 452 4.20 -20.78 15.74
C GLY A 452 3.14 -20.37 16.77
N TYR A 453 2.50 -19.22 16.56
CA TYR A 453 1.39 -18.77 17.42
C TYR A 453 0.47 -17.79 16.69
N SER A 454 -0.76 -17.64 17.20
CA SER A 454 -1.61 -16.50 16.88
C SER A 454 -2.30 -15.97 18.13
N ARG A 455 -2.62 -14.69 18.14
CA ARG A 455 -3.11 -14.00 19.32
C ARG A 455 -4.07 -12.88 18.95
N ALA A 456 -5.21 -12.83 19.65
CA ALA A 456 -6.18 -11.75 19.52
C ALA A 456 -5.82 -10.51 20.35
N HIS A 457 -6.18 -9.34 19.83
CA HIS A 457 -5.99 -8.04 20.46
C HIS A 457 -7.32 -7.41 20.87
N GLY A 458 -7.27 -6.60 21.93
CA GLY A 458 -8.34 -5.67 22.26
C GLY A 458 -8.12 -4.34 21.54
N PHE A 459 -8.72 -3.27 22.08
CA PHE A 459 -8.41 -1.90 21.64
C PHE A 459 -6.93 -1.56 21.91
N ASP A 460 -6.30 -0.78 21.02
CA ASP A 460 -4.89 -0.31 21.09
C ASP A 460 -3.83 -1.42 21.27
N GLY A 461 -3.92 -2.51 20.50
CA GLY A 461 -2.93 -3.56 20.51
C GLY A 461 -1.90 -3.42 19.38
N ASP A 462 -0.61 -3.55 19.68
CA ASP A 462 0.44 -3.56 18.66
C ASP A 462 1.07 -4.94 18.50
N MET A 463 1.56 -5.24 17.31
CA MET A 463 2.59 -6.25 17.06
C MET A 463 3.95 -5.54 17.03
N VAL A 464 4.95 -6.16 17.67
CA VAL A 464 6.34 -5.67 17.68
C VAL A 464 7.24 -6.73 17.07
N VAL A 465 8.00 -6.37 16.04
CA VAL A 465 9.06 -7.22 15.47
C VAL A 465 10.40 -6.54 15.74
N GLY A 466 11.34 -7.27 16.33
CA GLY A 466 12.58 -6.72 16.86
C GLY A 466 13.84 -7.44 16.38
N ILE A 467 14.94 -6.69 16.35
CA ILE A 467 16.27 -7.20 16.01
C ILE A 467 17.38 -6.55 16.85
N GLY A 468 18.44 -7.31 17.09
CA GLY A 468 19.58 -6.93 17.91
C GLY A 468 19.69 -7.75 19.20
N PRO A 469 20.53 -7.35 20.17
CA PRO A 469 21.25 -6.09 20.21
C PRO A 469 22.60 -6.14 19.47
N PHE A 470 23.00 -5.00 18.90
CA PHE A 470 24.28 -4.79 18.23
C PHE A 470 25.15 -3.80 19.01
N SER A 471 26.46 -3.94 18.91
CA SER A 471 27.39 -2.90 19.36
C SER A 471 28.11 -2.28 18.17
N LEU A 472 28.45 -1.00 18.26
CA LEU A 472 29.17 -0.28 17.22
C LEU A 472 30.33 0.52 17.83
N GLU A 473 31.54 0.23 17.41
CA GLU A 473 32.70 1.09 17.69
C GLU A 473 32.58 2.41 16.93
N VAL A 474 33.27 3.46 17.39
CA VAL A 474 33.28 4.74 16.66
C VAL A 474 33.87 4.53 15.26
N GLY A 475 33.13 4.96 14.23
CA GLY A 475 33.44 4.74 12.82
C GLY A 475 32.95 3.42 12.24
N GLU A 476 32.40 2.50 13.06
CA GLU A 476 31.83 1.25 12.58
C GLU A 476 30.48 1.48 11.88
N THR A 477 30.26 0.77 10.78
CA THR A 477 29.02 0.79 9.99
C THR A 477 28.36 -0.59 9.95
N ILE A 478 27.04 -0.63 10.06
CA ILE A 478 26.22 -1.81 9.77
C ILE A 478 25.09 -1.44 8.80
N THR A 479 24.53 -2.43 8.11
CA THR A 479 23.33 -2.29 7.29
C THR A 479 22.26 -3.26 7.75
N ILE A 480 21.05 -2.75 8.02
CA ILE A 480 19.88 -3.54 8.40
C ILE A 480 18.87 -3.51 7.25
N THR A 481 18.32 -4.66 6.87
CA THR A 481 17.29 -4.78 5.82
C THR A 481 16.00 -5.36 6.41
N MET A 482 14.93 -4.58 6.28
CA MET A 482 13.54 -4.92 6.63
C MET A 482 12.69 -4.97 5.36
N ILE A 483 11.60 -5.73 5.41
CA ILE A 483 10.56 -5.76 4.39
C ILE A 483 9.19 -5.56 5.01
N GLU A 484 8.30 -4.90 4.26
CA GLU A 484 6.84 -4.91 4.46
C GLU A 484 6.21 -5.79 3.38
N TYR A 485 5.14 -6.51 3.72
CA TYR A 485 4.43 -7.39 2.78
C TYR A 485 2.96 -7.60 3.14
N ALA A 486 2.15 -7.89 2.12
CA ALA A 486 0.73 -8.21 2.23
C ALA A 486 0.36 -9.25 1.17
N GLY A 487 -0.79 -9.90 1.31
CA GLY A 487 -1.20 -10.87 0.32
C GLY A 487 -2.55 -11.51 0.62
N PHE A 488 -3.12 -12.14 -0.40
CA PHE A 488 -4.31 -12.97 -0.24
C PHE A 488 -3.94 -14.30 0.44
N ARG A 489 -4.51 -14.53 1.62
CA ARG A 489 -4.22 -15.66 2.53
C ARG A 489 -2.79 -15.68 3.03
N LEU A 490 -2.51 -16.55 4.00
CA LEU A 490 -1.15 -16.77 4.50
C LEU A 490 -0.17 -17.17 3.38
N MET A 491 -0.66 -17.85 2.33
CA MET A 491 0.17 -18.23 1.20
C MET A 491 0.68 -17.02 0.39
N GLY A 492 -0.13 -15.96 0.23
CA GLY A 492 0.30 -14.74 -0.45
C GLY A 492 1.50 -14.10 0.24
N VAL A 493 1.42 -13.91 1.57
CA VAL A 493 2.54 -13.35 2.35
C VAL A 493 3.76 -14.28 2.40
N ARG A 494 3.56 -15.60 2.45
CA ARG A 494 4.67 -16.58 2.33
C ARG A 494 5.42 -16.42 1.02
N ASN A 495 4.70 -16.30 -0.10
CA ASN A 495 5.29 -16.08 -1.41
C ASN A 495 6.01 -14.72 -1.49
N ALA A 496 5.41 -13.65 -0.98
CA ALA A 496 6.04 -12.33 -0.91
C ALA A 496 7.35 -12.38 -0.12
N VAL A 497 7.38 -12.96 1.08
CA VAL A 497 8.61 -13.08 1.89
C VAL A 497 9.67 -13.96 1.21
N LYS A 498 9.26 -15.05 0.56
CA LYS A 498 10.17 -15.90 -0.22
C LYS A 498 10.82 -15.11 -1.36
N THR A 499 10.02 -14.35 -2.10
CA THR A 499 10.50 -13.49 -3.17
C THR A 499 11.39 -12.39 -2.65
N ALA A 500 11.06 -11.79 -1.51
CA ALA A 500 11.87 -10.74 -0.90
C ALA A 500 13.30 -11.22 -0.58
N ARG A 501 13.41 -12.41 0.01
CA ARG A 501 14.70 -13.07 0.28
C ARG A 501 15.48 -13.35 -1.00
N TRP A 502 14.81 -13.87 -2.03
CA TRP A 502 15.43 -14.10 -3.35
C TRP A 502 15.95 -12.81 -3.99
N VAL A 503 15.18 -11.71 -3.93
CA VAL A 503 15.59 -10.40 -4.46
C VAL A 503 16.82 -9.88 -3.72
N TYR A 504 16.82 -9.97 -2.39
CA TYR A 504 17.95 -9.57 -1.56
C TYR A 504 19.21 -10.39 -1.90
N ASP A 505 19.10 -11.72 -1.92
CA ASP A 505 20.19 -12.63 -2.23
C ASP A 505 20.75 -12.40 -3.64
N ASN A 506 19.88 -12.00 -4.59
CA ASN A 506 20.26 -11.65 -5.95
C ASN A 506 20.68 -10.17 -6.11
N SER A 507 21.02 -9.48 -5.02
CA SER A 507 21.48 -8.08 -5.01
C SER A 507 20.53 -7.11 -5.71
N TYR A 508 19.23 -7.27 -5.47
CA TYR A 508 18.15 -6.46 -6.06
C TYR A 508 18.04 -6.54 -7.59
N LYS A 509 18.71 -7.52 -8.22
CA LYS A 509 18.61 -7.77 -9.66
C LYS A 509 17.35 -8.58 -9.94
N VAL A 510 16.29 -7.88 -10.32
CA VAL A 510 15.01 -8.47 -10.73
C VAL A 510 14.91 -8.55 -12.26
N PRO A 511 13.97 -9.33 -12.83
CA PRO A 511 13.75 -9.35 -14.27
C PRO A 511 13.56 -7.96 -14.86
N ASP A 512 14.25 -7.68 -15.95
CA ASP A 512 14.12 -6.43 -16.68
C ASP A 512 12.78 -6.37 -17.43
N LEU A 513 12.00 -5.33 -17.16
CA LEU A 513 10.69 -5.12 -17.77
C LEU A 513 10.80 -4.21 -19.00
N PRO A 514 9.88 -4.32 -19.96
CA PRO A 514 9.67 -3.23 -20.92
C PRO A 514 9.15 -1.98 -20.19
N ALA A 515 9.39 -0.80 -20.75
CA ALA A 515 8.89 0.45 -20.17
C ALA A 515 7.35 0.47 -20.16
N ALA A 516 6.74 0.87 -19.05
CA ALA A 516 5.29 1.03 -18.94
C ALA A 516 4.82 2.18 -19.86
N PRO A 517 3.97 1.97 -20.89
CA PRO A 517 3.56 2.98 -21.87
C PRO A 517 2.94 4.24 -21.25
N GLU A 518 3.00 5.39 -21.91
CA GLU A 518 2.13 6.53 -21.55
C GLU A 518 0.74 6.30 -22.13
N VAL A 519 -0.30 6.48 -21.31
CA VAL A 519 -1.69 6.18 -21.70
C VAL A 519 -2.55 7.45 -21.71
N LYS A 520 -3.55 7.47 -22.59
CA LYS A 520 -4.64 8.45 -22.60
C LYS A 520 -5.95 7.77 -22.94
N ILE A 521 -6.99 8.13 -22.20
CA ILE A 521 -8.34 7.61 -22.38
C ILE A 521 -9.22 8.74 -22.92
N ASP A 522 -9.78 8.54 -24.11
CA ASP A 522 -10.63 9.52 -24.79
C ASP A 522 -12.01 8.93 -25.10
N PRO A 523 -13.10 9.71 -25.04
CA PRO A 523 -14.35 9.30 -25.64
C PRO A 523 -14.24 9.29 -27.17
N SER A 524 -14.91 8.35 -27.81
CA SER A 524 -15.07 8.30 -29.27
C SER A 524 -16.39 8.94 -29.71
N VAL A 525 -16.50 9.24 -31.00
CA VAL A 525 -17.71 9.85 -31.60
C VAL A 525 -18.96 8.95 -31.52
N ASP A 526 -18.77 7.64 -31.43
CA ASP A 526 -19.82 6.63 -31.27
C ASP A 526 -20.11 6.29 -29.80
N ILE A 527 -19.64 7.12 -28.86
CA ILE A 527 -19.85 6.95 -27.41
C ILE A 527 -19.27 5.60 -26.94
N LYS A 528 -18.03 5.36 -27.35
CA LYS A 528 -17.16 4.29 -26.87
C LYS A 528 -15.86 4.92 -26.34
N ILE A 529 -14.92 4.09 -25.94
CA ILE A 529 -13.67 4.53 -25.33
C ILE A 529 -12.51 4.18 -26.26
N ASN A 530 -11.70 5.19 -26.58
CA ASN A 530 -10.40 5.00 -27.20
C ASN A 530 -9.34 4.96 -26.11
N VAL A 531 -8.62 3.85 -26.04
CA VAL A 531 -7.41 3.70 -25.23
C VAL A 531 -6.22 3.96 -26.14
N LYS A 532 -5.47 5.02 -25.86
CA LYS A 532 -4.33 5.46 -26.66
C LYS A 532 -3.03 5.31 -25.89
N TRP A 533 -1.96 4.94 -26.57
CA TRP A 533 -0.64 4.81 -25.93
C TRP A 533 0.53 5.12 -26.87
N ASP A 534 1.68 5.43 -26.28
CA ASP A 534 2.94 5.70 -26.95
C ASP A 534 3.74 4.42 -27.29
N ASP A 535 4.90 4.57 -27.94
CA ASP A 535 5.75 3.46 -28.38
C ASP A 535 7.08 3.34 -27.65
N LYS A 536 7.26 4.03 -26.51
CA LYS A 536 8.54 4.00 -25.79
C LYS A 536 8.98 2.59 -25.38
N ALA A 537 8.03 1.68 -25.17
CA ALA A 537 8.31 0.28 -24.84
C ALA A 537 8.95 -0.52 -25.99
N GLU A 538 8.80 -0.08 -27.24
CA GLU A 538 9.36 -0.76 -28.43
C GLU A 538 10.88 -0.66 -28.52
N GLN A 539 11.51 0.21 -27.72
CA GLN A 539 12.97 0.30 -27.60
C GLN A 539 13.57 -0.95 -26.96
N ASP A 540 12.75 -1.74 -26.25
CA ASP A 540 13.16 -3.02 -25.71
C ASP A 540 13.34 -4.06 -26.83
N ALA A 541 14.56 -4.61 -26.96
CA ALA A 541 14.89 -5.60 -27.98
C ALA A 541 14.00 -6.87 -27.91
N ALA A 542 13.50 -7.23 -26.73
CA ALA A 542 12.63 -8.37 -26.52
C ALA A 542 11.13 -8.01 -26.55
N PHE A 543 10.77 -6.75 -26.88
CA PHE A 543 9.38 -6.31 -26.98
C PHE A 543 8.55 -7.22 -27.90
N ALA A 544 7.41 -7.68 -27.39
CA ALA A 544 6.55 -8.69 -28.02
C ALA A 544 5.10 -8.24 -28.25
N GLY A 545 4.65 -7.15 -27.61
CA GLY A 545 3.32 -6.57 -27.85
C GLY A 545 2.80 -5.76 -26.67
N TYR A 546 1.50 -5.41 -26.75
CA TYR A 546 0.77 -4.72 -25.69
C TYR A 546 -0.46 -5.52 -25.24
N LYS A 547 -0.81 -5.39 -23.97
CA LYS A 547 -2.09 -5.83 -23.40
C LYS A 547 -2.85 -4.62 -22.89
N VAL A 548 -4.15 -4.60 -23.13
CA VAL A 548 -5.07 -3.57 -22.61
C VAL A 548 -5.95 -4.22 -21.56
N TYR A 549 -5.87 -3.70 -20.33
CA TYR A 549 -6.67 -4.15 -19.21
C TYR A 549 -7.74 -3.12 -18.85
N ARG A 550 -8.87 -3.61 -18.36
CA ARG A 550 -10.00 -2.80 -17.92
C ARG A 550 -10.48 -3.24 -16.54
N SER A 551 -10.76 -2.26 -15.70
CA SER A 551 -11.67 -2.36 -14.56
C SER A 551 -12.83 -1.38 -14.77
N THR A 552 -13.99 -1.68 -14.20
CA THR A 552 -15.22 -0.90 -14.40
C THR A 552 -16.05 -1.01 -13.15
N ALA A 553 -16.63 0.09 -12.68
CA ALA A 553 -17.44 0.10 -11.45
C ALA A 553 -18.70 -0.81 -11.53
N PHE A 554 -18.98 -1.37 -12.70
CA PHE A 554 -20.08 -2.27 -12.97
C PHE A 554 -19.71 -3.33 -14.05
N PRO A 555 -20.22 -4.57 -13.98
CA PRO A 555 -21.05 -5.15 -12.92
C PRO A 555 -20.25 -5.48 -11.65
N LYS A 556 -20.98 -5.64 -10.53
CA LYS A 556 -20.40 -6.25 -9.33
C LYS A 556 -19.91 -7.67 -9.65
N VAL A 557 -18.88 -8.10 -8.95
CA VAL A 557 -18.29 -9.43 -9.10
C VAL A 557 -18.56 -10.29 -7.86
N LYS A 558 -18.69 -11.60 -8.04
CA LYS A 558 -18.84 -12.54 -6.93
C LYS A 558 -17.53 -12.60 -6.16
N SER A 559 -17.44 -12.01 -4.96
CA SER A 559 -16.18 -11.89 -4.19
C SER A 559 -15.48 -13.24 -3.90
N LEU A 560 -16.28 -14.31 -3.84
CA LEU A 560 -15.81 -15.69 -3.66
C LEU A 560 -15.26 -16.34 -4.94
N GLU A 561 -15.56 -15.79 -6.11
CA GLU A 561 -15.08 -16.30 -7.41
C GLU A 561 -14.05 -15.35 -8.04
N VAL A 562 -14.24 -14.06 -7.87
CA VAL A 562 -13.44 -12.98 -8.45
C VAL A 562 -13.30 -11.90 -7.38
N GLY A 563 -12.10 -11.33 -7.22
CA GLY A 563 -11.81 -10.34 -6.18
C GLY A 563 -10.31 -10.25 -5.93
N VAL A 564 -9.93 -9.97 -4.69
CA VAL A 564 -8.51 -9.88 -4.26
C VAL A 564 -7.74 -11.17 -4.60
N ARG A 565 -8.41 -12.33 -4.59
CA ARG A 565 -7.83 -13.63 -4.97
C ARG A 565 -7.17 -13.67 -6.36
N THR A 566 -7.50 -12.74 -7.26
CA THR A 566 -6.98 -12.68 -8.64
C THR A 566 -5.78 -11.75 -8.84
N MET A 567 -5.43 -10.94 -7.84
CA MET A 567 -4.42 -9.87 -7.94
C MET A 567 -3.05 -10.39 -8.41
N ASP A 568 -2.59 -11.51 -7.85
CA ASP A 568 -1.26 -12.06 -8.11
C ASP A 568 -1.08 -12.68 -9.51
N ARG A 569 -2.18 -12.91 -10.24
CA ARG A 569 -2.17 -13.75 -11.46
C ARG A 569 -3.01 -13.22 -12.61
N TYR A 570 -3.75 -12.13 -12.47
CA TYR A 570 -4.57 -11.61 -13.57
C TYR A 570 -3.71 -11.18 -14.79
N THR A 571 -2.43 -10.86 -14.60
CA THR A 571 -1.47 -10.55 -15.67
C THR A 571 -1.14 -11.78 -16.55
N GLU A 572 -1.37 -13.00 -16.04
CA GLU A 572 -1.19 -14.25 -16.79
C GLU A 572 -2.25 -14.45 -17.90
N GLN A 573 -3.26 -13.59 -17.97
CA GLN A 573 -4.22 -13.56 -19.09
C GLN A 573 -3.48 -13.33 -20.42
N THR A 574 -3.82 -14.13 -21.42
CA THR A 574 -3.26 -14.06 -22.79
C THR A 574 -4.34 -13.90 -23.86
N ASP A 575 -5.59 -14.25 -23.53
CA ASP A 575 -6.75 -14.09 -24.39
C ASP A 575 -7.89 -13.40 -23.61
N PRO A 576 -8.48 -12.31 -24.15
CA PRO A 576 -9.65 -11.65 -23.56
C PRO A 576 -10.82 -12.58 -23.23
N SER A 577 -10.98 -13.71 -23.92
CA SER A 577 -12.07 -14.68 -23.70
C SER A 577 -11.94 -15.50 -22.41
N GLN A 578 -10.75 -15.55 -21.79
CA GLN A 578 -10.49 -16.42 -20.63
C GLN A 578 -11.32 -16.02 -19.40
N ASN A 579 -11.80 -16.99 -18.64
CA ASN A 579 -12.51 -16.71 -17.39
C ASN A 579 -11.55 -16.18 -16.31
N LEU A 580 -11.82 -14.97 -15.80
CA LEU A 580 -10.96 -14.33 -14.79
C LEU A 580 -10.87 -15.13 -13.49
N ALA A 581 -11.93 -15.84 -13.10
CA ALA A 581 -11.94 -16.65 -11.87
C ALA A 581 -10.90 -17.78 -11.88
N SER A 582 -10.42 -18.21 -13.06
CA SER A 582 -9.40 -19.26 -13.20
C SER A 582 -7.99 -18.82 -12.76
N PHE A 583 -7.76 -17.51 -12.66
CA PHE A 583 -6.50 -16.95 -12.15
C PHE A 583 -6.52 -16.76 -10.63
N GLY A 584 -7.68 -16.96 -9.97
CA GLY A 584 -7.79 -16.76 -8.53
C GLY A 584 -7.17 -17.88 -7.70
N MET A 585 -6.51 -17.53 -6.58
CA MET A 585 -6.10 -18.50 -5.55
C MET A 585 -7.31 -19.15 -4.88
N PRO A 586 -7.26 -20.44 -4.48
CA PRO A 586 -8.38 -21.09 -3.80
C PRO A 586 -8.80 -20.35 -2.52
N ASN A 587 -10.12 -20.26 -2.30
CA ASN A 587 -10.65 -19.72 -1.05
C ASN A 587 -10.20 -20.57 0.13
N ASN A 588 -10.12 -19.95 1.30
CA ASN A 588 -9.84 -20.67 2.53
C ASN A 588 -10.97 -21.69 2.80
N PRO A 589 -10.65 -22.98 3.04
CA PRO A 589 -11.65 -24.03 3.20
C PRO A 589 -12.52 -23.85 4.47
N ASN A 590 -12.10 -22.98 5.38
CA ASN A 590 -12.72 -22.79 6.69
C ASN A 590 -13.69 -21.61 6.75
N ILE A 591 -13.98 -20.91 5.65
CA ILE A 591 -14.93 -19.79 5.64
C ILE A 591 -16.41 -20.23 5.74
N SER A 592 -17.28 -19.30 6.10
CA SER A 592 -18.72 -19.40 5.92
C SER A 592 -19.16 -18.74 4.61
N TYR A 593 -19.72 -19.52 3.68
CA TYR A 593 -20.01 -19.04 2.32
C TYR A 593 -21.23 -18.11 2.24
N ALA A 594 -22.24 -18.32 3.09
CA ALA A 594 -23.57 -17.71 2.91
C ALA A 594 -23.61 -16.18 3.05
N ASN A 595 -22.60 -15.58 3.69
CA ASN A 595 -22.67 -14.17 4.12
C ASN A 595 -21.81 -13.22 3.28
N TYR A 596 -21.06 -13.73 2.29
CA TYR A 596 -20.26 -12.88 1.43
C TYR A 596 -21.10 -12.24 0.32
N ARG A 597 -20.90 -10.94 0.12
CA ARG A 597 -21.58 -10.13 -0.89
C ARG A 597 -20.77 -10.04 -2.17
N ASP A 598 -21.45 -9.62 -3.23
CA ASP A 598 -20.80 -9.20 -4.46
C ASP A 598 -19.96 -7.95 -4.18
N GLN A 599 -18.75 -7.92 -4.70
CA GLN A 599 -17.80 -6.84 -4.53
C GLN A 599 -17.91 -5.86 -5.69
N ASP A 600 -17.90 -4.58 -5.37
CA ASP A 600 -17.79 -3.50 -6.34
C ASP A 600 -16.34 -3.45 -6.86
N PRO A 601 -16.12 -3.53 -8.19
CA PRO A 601 -14.82 -3.25 -8.77
C PRO A 601 -14.46 -1.77 -8.60
N GLY A 602 -13.18 -1.46 -8.72
CA GLY A 602 -12.68 -0.10 -8.70
C GLY A 602 -11.34 0.04 -9.38
N ALA A 603 -10.62 1.10 -9.02
CA ALA A 603 -9.26 1.35 -9.49
C ALA A 603 -8.27 0.25 -9.04
N TRP A 604 -8.57 -0.49 -7.98
CA TRP A 604 -7.79 -1.67 -7.56
C TRP A 604 -7.99 -2.88 -8.47
N GLY A 605 -9.08 -2.93 -9.26
CA GLY A 605 -9.49 -4.08 -10.05
C GLY A 605 -10.89 -4.60 -9.66
N PRO A 606 -11.21 -5.87 -9.95
CA PRO A 606 -10.36 -6.86 -10.62
C PRO A 606 -10.11 -6.51 -12.09
N TRP A 607 -8.90 -6.78 -12.57
CA TRP A 607 -8.44 -6.38 -13.89
C TRP A 607 -8.68 -7.45 -14.95
N LYS A 608 -9.48 -7.11 -15.96
CA LYS A 608 -9.80 -8.01 -17.07
C LYS A 608 -9.01 -7.61 -18.31
N LEU A 609 -8.34 -8.57 -18.94
CA LEU A 609 -7.76 -8.38 -20.27
C LEU A 609 -8.88 -8.17 -21.29
N VAL A 610 -8.85 -7.05 -22.01
CA VAL A 610 -9.85 -6.73 -23.05
C VAL A 610 -9.25 -6.69 -24.45
N ALA A 611 -7.93 -6.53 -24.58
CA ALA A 611 -7.23 -6.70 -25.84
C ALA A 611 -5.79 -7.21 -25.62
N ASN A 612 -5.35 -8.14 -26.47
CA ASN A 612 -3.95 -8.51 -26.61
C ASN A 612 -3.53 -8.16 -28.05
N VAL A 613 -2.55 -7.27 -28.19
CA VAL A 613 -2.03 -6.80 -29.48
C VAL A 613 -0.57 -7.21 -29.61
N PRO A 614 -0.29 -8.38 -30.21
CA PRO A 614 1.08 -8.80 -30.52
C PRO A 614 1.79 -7.81 -31.43
N LYS A 615 3.12 -7.76 -31.35
CA LYS A 615 3.99 -6.90 -32.18
C LYS A 615 3.67 -6.97 -33.67
N ALA A 616 3.38 -8.16 -34.18
CA ALA A 616 3.02 -8.38 -35.59
C ALA A 616 1.72 -7.68 -36.01
N ASN A 617 0.86 -7.34 -35.06
CA ASN A 617 -0.48 -6.80 -35.30
C ASN A 617 -0.58 -5.29 -34.99
N LEU A 618 0.51 -4.61 -34.63
CA LEU A 618 0.46 -3.19 -34.23
C LEU A 618 -0.07 -2.25 -35.33
N ALA A 619 0.09 -2.63 -36.60
CA ALA A 619 -0.44 -1.86 -37.72
C ALA A 619 -1.98 -1.73 -37.70
N SER A 620 -2.70 -2.64 -37.03
CA SER A 620 -4.17 -2.61 -36.94
C SER A 620 -4.71 -1.61 -35.92
N VAL A 621 -3.85 -1.06 -35.06
CA VAL A 621 -4.22 -0.14 -33.98
C VAL A 621 -3.49 1.20 -34.08
N LEU A 622 -3.04 1.60 -35.27
CA LEU A 622 -2.41 2.91 -35.46
C LEU A 622 -3.39 4.05 -35.16
N ASN A 623 -2.92 5.05 -34.41
CA ASN A 623 -3.68 6.25 -34.12
C ASN A 623 -3.73 7.15 -35.38
N ALA A 624 -4.96 7.49 -35.81
CA ALA A 624 -5.21 8.38 -36.93
C ALA A 624 -5.48 9.84 -36.50
N ASP A 625 -5.62 10.09 -35.19
CA ASP A 625 -6.00 11.39 -34.63
C ASP A 625 -4.82 12.38 -34.65
N ALA A 626 -5.11 13.64 -34.32
CA ALA A 626 -4.12 14.72 -34.30
C ALA A 626 -2.98 14.47 -33.29
N ASP A 627 -3.22 13.67 -32.25
CA ASP A 627 -2.24 13.33 -31.20
C ASP A 627 -1.38 12.09 -31.53
N LYS A 628 -1.43 11.57 -32.78
CA LYS A 628 -0.68 10.38 -33.22
C LYS A 628 0.84 10.44 -33.03
N THR A 629 1.42 11.63 -32.92
CA THR A 629 2.86 11.80 -32.66
C THR A 629 3.21 11.59 -31.19
N GLN A 630 2.27 11.82 -30.28
CA GLN A 630 2.41 11.54 -28.85
C GLN A 630 1.92 10.14 -28.50
N TYR A 631 0.81 9.72 -29.10
CA TYR A 631 0.21 8.41 -28.90
C TYR A 631 0.11 7.69 -30.25
N LYS A 632 1.10 6.85 -30.56
CA LYS A 632 1.18 6.15 -31.84
C LYS A 632 0.04 5.17 -32.07
N TYR A 633 -0.51 4.61 -31.00
CA TYR A 633 -1.56 3.59 -31.07
C TYR A 633 -2.86 4.05 -30.41
N SER A 634 -3.97 3.54 -30.93
CA SER A 634 -5.32 3.74 -30.42
C SER A 634 -6.14 2.47 -30.64
N TRP A 635 -6.67 1.90 -29.57
CA TRP A 635 -7.61 0.79 -29.60
C TRP A 635 -8.96 1.22 -29.04
N LYS A 636 -10.04 0.82 -29.71
CA LYS A 636 -11.41 1.17 -29.32
C LYS A 636 -12.05 0.02 -28.54
N ASP A 637 -12.44 0.27 -27.29
CA ASP A 637 -13.27 -0.66 -26.53
C ASP A 637 -14.73 -0.56 -27.00
N ALA A 638 -15.08 -1.45 -27.93
CA ALA A 638 -16.42 -1.56 -28.49
C ALA A 638 -17.36 -2.44 -27.64
N SER A 639 -16.92 -2.94 -26.48
CA SER A 639 -17.71 -3.83 -25.63
C SER A 639 -19.08 -3.24 -25.27
N ASP A 640 -20.08 -4.10 -25.13
CA ASP A 640 -21.40 -3.70 -24.64
C ASP A 640 -21.38 -3.25 -23.17
N LEU A 641 -20.33 -3.63 -22.43
CA LEU A 641 -20.07 -3.13 -21.08
C LEU A 641 -19.54 -1.69 -21.07
N VAL A 642 -19.11 -1.16 -22.22
CA VAL A 642 -18.77 0.26 -22.38
C VAL A 642 -20.04 1.03 -22.71
N ALA A 643 -20.56 1.69 -21.67
CA ALA A 643 -21.83 2.36 -21.64
C ALA A 643 -21.67 3.81 -21.18
N PHE A 644 -22.40 4.69 -21.84
CA PHE A 644 -22.47 6.11 -21.50
C PHE A 644 -22.84 6.34 -20.02
N GLY A 645 -22.08 7.20 -19.34
CA GLY A 645 -22.29 7.58 -17.94
C GLY A 645 -21.63 6.66 -16.92
N TYR A 646 -20.94 5.60 -17.36
CA TYR A 646 -20.28 4.64 -16.47
C TYR A 646 -18.81 4.98 -16.26
N THR A 647 -18.26 4.47 -15.17
CA THR A 647 -16.89 4.71 -14.72
C THR A 647 -15.96 3.56 -15.07
N TYR A 648 -14.82 3.89 -15.64
CA TYR A 648 -13.82 2.96 -16.12
C TYR A 648 -12.42 3.33 -15.66
N TRP A 649 -11.60 2.29 -15.53
CA TRP A 649 -10.16 2.39 -15.43
C TRP A 649 -9.54 1.47 -16.47
N TYR A 650 -8.56 1.99 -17.18
CA TYR A 650 -7.78 1.27 -18.16
C TYR A 650 -6.32 1.43 -17.87
N TYR A 651 -5.56 0.40 -18.20
CA TYR A 651 -4.12 0.55 -18.33
C TYR A 651 -3.63 -0.30 -19.49
N VAL A 652 -2.48 0.10 -20.04
CA VAL A 652 -1.82 -0.62 -21.11
C VAL A 652 -0.49 -1.12 -20.58
N ALA A 653 -0.26 -2.41 -20.70
CA ALA A 653 1.00 -3.04 -20.36
C ALA A 653 1.74 -3.42 -21.63
N ALA A 654 3.03 -3.10 -21.71
CA ALA A 654 3.92 -3.70 -22.68
C ALA A 654 4.39 -5.06 -22.17
N TYR A 655 4.56 -6.03 -23.05
CA TYR A 655 5.18 -7.30 -22.68
C TYR A 655 6.32 -7.67 -23.62
N SER A 656 7.27 -8.43 -23.09
CA SER A 656 8.43 -8.96 -23.79
C SER A 656 8.42 -10.49 -23.82
N SER A 657 9.15 -11.08 -24.77
CA SER A 657 9.33 -12.54 -24.89
C SER A 657 10.37 -13.11 -23.92
N ARG A 658 10.84 -12.32 -22.94
CA ARG A 658 11.77 -12.80 -21.92
C ARG A 658 11.09 -13.84 -21.03
N SER A 659 11.86 -14.87 -20.68
CA SER A 659 11.47 -15.92 -19.77
C SER A 659 12.54 -16.14 -18.71
N GLY A 660 12.16 -16.72 -17.58
CA GLY A 660 13.06 -16.96 -16.46
C GLY A 660 12.33 -17.49 -15.24
N SER A 661 12.98 -17.37 -14.07
CA SER A 661 12.41 -17.77 -12.78
C SER A 661 12.75 -16.74 -11.71
N VAL A 662 11.77 -16.42 -10.86
CA VAL A 662 11.92 -15.58 -9.66
C VAL A 662 11.40 -16.39 -8.48
N ALA A 663 12.24 -16.59 -7.47
CA ALA A 663 11.88 -17.35 -6.27
C ALA A 663 11.27 -18.76 -6.54
N GLY A 664 11.66 -19.38 -7.66
CA GLY A 664 11.15 -20.67 -8.12
C GLY A 664 9.86 -20.60 -8.95
N LYS A 665 9.25 -19.42 -9.13
CA LYS A 665 8.12 -19.21 -10.04
C LYS A 665 8.64 -18.84 -11.42
N ASN A 666 8.33 -19.67 -12.41
CA ASN A 666 8.71 -19.43 -13.80
C ASN A 666 7.79 -18.39 -14.45
N TYR A 667 8.34 -17.58 -15.36
CA TYR A 667 7.61 -16.70 -16.24
C TYR A 667 8.06 -16.91 -17.70
N THR A 668 7.13 -16.78 -18.63
CA THR A 668 7.38 -16.93 -20.08
C THR A 668 7.29 -15.62 -20.85
N THR A 669 6.77 -14.58 -20.19
CA THR A 669 6.72 -13.21 -20.68
C THR A 669 6.97 -12.26 -19.50
N ALA A 670 7.67 -11.15 -19.73
CA ALA A 670 7.80 -10.09 -18.73
C ALA A 670 6.96 -8.87 -19.16
N GLU A 671 6.06 -8.44 -18.28
CA GLU A 671 5.05 -7.41 -18.52
C GLU A 671 5.31 -6.18 -17.63
N SER A 672 5.13 -4.98 -18.17
CA SER A 672 5.24 -3.73 -17.41
C SER A 672 4.11 -3.61 -16.38
N GLY A 673 4.42 -3.06 -15.21
CA GLY A 673 3.46 -2.95 -14.11
C GLY A 673 2.26 -2.02 -14.33
N HIS A 674 1.29 -2.14 -13.44
CA HIS A 674 0.01 -1.42 -13.42
C HIS A 674 0.14 0.00 -12.79
N VAL A 675 1.05 0.82 -13.31
CA VAL A 675 1.43 2.13 -12.72
C VAL A 675 0.87 3.35 -13.45
N ASN A 676 0.33 3.16 -14.66
CA ASN A 676 -0.08 4.20 -15.60
C ASN A 676 -1.61 4.22 -15.81
N VAL A 677 -2.38 3.84 -14.80
CA VAL A 677 -3.85 3.74 -14.85
C VAL A 677 -4.45 5.05 -15.32
N ASN A 678 -5.24 5.02 -16.39
CA ASN A 678 -5.81 6.21 -17.03
C ASN A 678 -4.79 7.33 -17.34
N GLY A 679 -3.51 6.99 -17.51
CA GLY A 679 -2.43 7.94 -17.75
C GLY A 679 -1.74 8.49 -16.50
N ALA A 680 -1.91 7.82 -15.34
CA ALA A 680 -1.28 8.20 -14.08
C ALA A 680 0.23 8.45 -14.24
N SER A 681 0.73 9.45 -13.50
CA SER A 681 2.17 9.77 -13.43
C SER A 681 2.95 8.68 -12.67
N GLY A 682 2.27 7.99 -11.75
CA GLY A 682 2.86 7.10 -10.75
C GLY A 682 3.38 7.85 -9.51
N ALA A 683 3.42 9.18 -9.52
CA ALA A 683 3.78 9.98 -8.35
C ALA A 683 2.55 10.30 -7.51
N TRP A 684 2.75 10.54 -6.21
CA TRP A 684 1.66 10.98 -5.34
C TRP A 684 1.17 12.37 -5.75
N GLU A 685 -0.12 12.49 -6.07
CA GLU A 685 -0.74 13.74 -6.54
C GLU A 685 -1.57 14.42 -5.44
N GLY A 686 -1.19 14.24 -4.17
CA GLY A 686 -1.83 14.89 -3.02
C GLY A 686 -3.14 14.27 -2.54
N THR A 687 -3.69 13.29 -3.27
CA THR A 687 -4.91 12.57 -2.89
C THR A 687 -5.02 11.22 -3.58
N PHE A 688 -6.08 10.47 -3.25
CA PHE A 688 -6.37 9.19 -3.87
C PHE A 688 -7.19 9.30 -5.16
N PRO A 689 -6.99 8.39 -6.11
CA PRO A 689 -7.71 8.39 -7.40
C PRO A 689 -9.22 8.15 -7.30
N PHE A 690 -9.69 7.57 -6.20
CA PHE A 690 -11.11 7.40 -5.89
C PHE A 690 -11.69 8.56 -5.07
N ALA A 691 -10.86 9.47 -4.56
CA ALA A 691 -11.25 10.52 -3.62
C ALA A 691 -11.82 11.77 -4.33
N VAL A 692 -12.86 11.58 -5.14
CA VAL A 692 -13.49 12.61 -6.00
C VAL A 692 -14.03 13.84 -5.26
N ALA A 693 -14.24 13.77 -3.95
CA ALA A 693 -14.70 14.86 -3.09
C ALA A 693 -13.56 15.52 -2.29
N SER A 694 -12.31 15.10 -2.49
CA SER A 694 -11.16 15.70 -1.83
C SER A 694 -10.91 17.13 -2.30
N SER A 695 -10.48 18.01 -1.41
CA SER A 695 -10.03 19.36 -1.78
C SER A 695 -8.78 19.35 -2.68
N PHE A 696 -8.01 18.27 -2.63
CA PHE A 696 -6.82 18.04 -3.45
C PHE A 696 -7.13 17.31 -4.76
N TYR A 697 -8.38 16.91 -5.01
CA TYR A 697 -8.76 16.25 -6.26
C TYR A 697 -8.68 17.27 -7.42
N PRO A 698 -7.87 17.02 -8.46
CA PRO A 698 -7.70 17.95 -9.56
C PRO A 698 -9.01 18.17 -10.32
N LYS A 699 -9.15 19.35 -10.93
CA LYS A 699 -10.32 19.72 -11.75
C LYS A 699 -9.97 19.89 -13.22
N ASP A 700 -8.71 20.18 -13.51
CA ASP A 700 -8.19 20.27 -14.87
C ASP A 700 -7.81 18.88 -15.42
N PHE A 701 -7.76 18.78 -16.75
CA PHE A 701 -7.50 17.53 -17.45
C PHE A 701 -6.12 16.94 -17.12
N ASP A 702 -5.09 17.77 -17.05
CA ASP A 702 -3.71 17.32 -16.84
C ASP A 702 -3.54 16.74 -15.43
N GLY A 703 -4.10 17.39 -14.41
CA GLY A 703 -4.12 16.90 -13.04
C GLY A 703 -4.91 15.59 -12.90
N LEU A 704 -6.10 15.50 -13.50
CA LEU A 704 -6.91 14.27 -13.49
C LEU A 704 -6.16 13.10 -14.14
N LYS A 705 -5.49 13.35 -15.26
CA LYS A 705 -4.65 12.37 -15.93
C LYS A 705 -3.50 11.93 -15.03
N LYS A 706 -2.72 12.86 -14.46
CA LYS A 706 -1.59 12.56 -13.57
C LYS A 706 -2.01 11.72 -12.36
N LEU A 707 -3.17 12.01 -11.78
CA LEU A 707 -3.73 11.24 -10.65
C LEU A 707 -4.14 9.82 -11.05
N GLY A 708 -4.40 9.56 -12.33
CA GLY A 708 -5.09 8.33 -12.75
C GLY A 708 -6.55 8.32 -12.32
N ALA A 709 -7.18 9.49 -12.34
CA ALA A 709 -8.57 9.69 -12.00
C ALA A 709 -9.51 8.74 -12.75
N ASN A 710 -10.67 8.48 -12.16
CA ASN A 710 -11.70 7.66 -12.77
C ASN A 710 -12.19 8.26 -14.11
N PHE A 711 -12.27 7.45 -15.17
CA PHE A 711 -12.76 7.91 -16.47
C PHE A 711 -14.26 7.65 -16.59
N VAL A 712 -15.06 8.70 -16.63
CA VAL A 712 -16.50 8.59 -16.90
C VAL A 712 -16.73 8.77 -18.40
N LEU A 713 -17.40 7.81 -19.04
CA LEU A 713 -17.71 7.92 -20.47
C LEU A 713 -18.78 8.98 -20.71
N LYS A 714 -18.35 10.10 -21.29
CA LYS A 714 -19.19 11.27 -21.61
C LYS A 714 -19.35 11.46 -23.12
N ALA A 715 -20.28 12.33 -23.50
CA ALA A 715 -20.59 12.62 -24.88
C ALA A 715 -19.71 13.80 -25.27
N PRO A 716 -19.20 13.85 -26.51
CA PRO A 716 -18.45 15.00 -26.96
C PRO A 716 -19.31 16.28 -26.91
N LEU A 717 -18.64 17.43 -26.79
CA LEU A 717 -19.26 18.75 -26.86
C LEU A 717 -20.04 18.86 -28.18
N ALA A 718 -21.32 19.23 -28.08
CA ALA A 718 -22.12 19.37 -29.29
C ALA A 718 -21.81 20.69 -30.00
N ASP A 719 -21.83 20.64 -31.33
CA ASP A 719 -21.91 21.83 -32.16
C ASP A 719 -23.37 22.32 -32.18
N ALA A 720 -23.60 23.55 -31.72
CA ALA A 720 -24.92 24.15 -31.66
C ALA A 720 -25.63 24.15 -33.03
N THR A 721 -24.88 24.27 -34.14
CA THR A 721 -25.47 24.24 -35.49
C THR A 721 -26.09 22.88 -35.83
N LYS A 722 -25.55 21.79 -35.28
CA LYS A 722 -26.13 20.44 -35.42
C LYS A 722 -27.43 20.28 -34.63
N LEU A 723 -27.59 21.00 -33.53
CA LEU A 723 -28.86 21.05 -32.80
C LEU A 723 -29.91 21.88 -33.54
N THR A 724 -29.54 23.06 -34.05
CA THR A 724 -30.47 23.95 -34.77
C THR A 724 -30.94 23.33 -36.09
N SER A 725 -30.08 22.57 -36.78
CA SER A 725 -30.47 21.82 -38.00
C SER A 725 -31.25 20.54 -37.72
N GLY A 726 -31.35 20.10 -36.45
CA GLY A 726 -32.00 18.86 -36.05
C GLY A 726 -31.18 17.59 -36.32
N ALA A 727 -29.93 17.71 -36.81
CA ALA A 727 -29.01 16.59 -37.01
C ALA A 727 -28.57 15.93 -35.69
N LEU A 728 -28.64 16.68 -34.58
CA LEU A 728 -28.41 16.21 -33.22
C LEU A 728 -29.56 16.71 -32.33
N LYS A 729 -29.78 16.02 -31.21
CA LYS A 729 -30.75 16.45 -30.18
C LYS A 729 -30.10 16.40 -28.82
N VAL A 730 -30.48 17.33 -27.93
CA VAL A 730 -30.22 17.19 -26.51
C VAL A 730 -30.98 15.97 -26.02
N ARG A 731 -30.35 15.13 -25.20
CA ARG A 731 -30.96 13.88 -24.72
C ARG A 731 -30.66 13.71 -23.25
N VAL A 732 -31.42 12.81 -22.63
CA VAL A 732 -31.31 12.47 -21.20
C VAL A 732 -31.15 10.95 -21.05
N LYS A 733 -30.26 10.52 -20.16
CA LYS A 733 -29.98 9.10 -19.87
C LYS A 733 -29.62 8.92 -18.38
N PRO A 734 -30.00 7.81 -17.74
CA PRO A 734 -30.97 6.80 -18.18
C PRO A 734 -32.37 7.40 -18.41
N ASN A 735 -33.15 6.82 -19.31
CA ASN A 735 -34.53 7.25 -19.55
C ASN A 735 -35.35 6.04 -20.04
N PRO A 736 -36.16 5.39 -19.18
CA PRO A 736 -36.44 5.76 -17.79
C PRO A 736 -35.21 5.64 -16.87
N PHE A 737 -35.09 6.51 -15.87
CA PHE A 737 -34.29 6.22 -14.68
C PHE A 737 -35.04 5.15 -13.87
N LYS A 738 -34.32 4.11 -13.45
CA LYS A 738 -34.85 3.06 -12.59
C LYS A 738 -33.92 2.85 -11.39
N GLN A 739 -34.44 2.91 -10.18
CA GLN A 739 -33.69 2.59 -8.96
C GLN A 739 -33.28 1.12 -8.97
N HIS A 740 -32.09 0.81 -8.45
CA HIS A 740 -31.46 -0.51 -8.45
C HIS A 740 -31.16 -1.10 -9.85
N ALA A 741 -31.24 -0.31 -10.91
CA ALA A 741 -30.76 -0.72 -12.23
C ALA A 741 -29.23 -0.53 -12.35
N LEU A 742 -28.65 -1.00 -13.45
CA LEU A 742 -27.19 -1.03 -13.62
C LEU A 742 -26.53 0.37 -13.55
N HIS A 743 -27.26 1.43 -13.89
CA HIS A 743 -26.78 2.82 -13.86
C HIS A 743 -26.92 3.47 -12.48
N ASP A 744 -27.56 2.81 -11.51
CA ASP A 744 -27.85 3.31 -10.17
C ASP A 744 -26.83 2.74 -9.18
N VAL A 745 -25.62 3.30 -9.20
CA VAL A 745 -24.45 2.83 -8.43
C VAL A 745 -24.24 3.66 -7.16
N GLY A 746 -24.10 2.97 -6.02
CA GLY A 746 -23.83 3.61 -4.72
C GLY A 746 -24.96 4.55 -4.27
N THR A 747 -24.62 5.78 -3.89
CA THR A 747 -25.56 6.85 -3.55
C THR A 747 -25.78 7.82 -4.72
N GLU A 748 -25.36 7.46 -5.92
CA GLU A 748 -25.38 8.36 -7.08
C GLU A 748 -26.65 8.19 -7.91
N HIS A 749 -27.77 8.62 -7.33
CA HIS A 749 -29.06 8.75 -8.02
C HIS A 749 -29.00 9.90 -9.04
N LYS A 750 -28.42 9.66 -10.21
CA LYS A 750 -28.11 10.73 -11.19
C LYS A 750 -28.75 10.51 -12.55
N LEU A 751 -29.13 11.62 -13.19
CA LEU A 751 -29.51 11.72 -14.58
C LEU A 751 -28.47 12.55 -15.35
N LEU A 752 -28.22 12.20 -16.59
CA LEU A 752 -27.29 12.91 -17.47
C LEU A 752 -28.04 13.54 -18.64
N PHE A 753 -27.89 14.85 -18.82
CA PHE A 753 -28.20 15.53 -20.07
C PHE A 753 -26.95 15.53 -20.95
N TYR A 754 -27.09 15.25 -22.24
CA TYR A 754 -25.96 15.12 -23.15
C TYR A 754 -26.26 15.64 -24.55
N ASN A 755 -25.19 15.77 -25.34
CA ASN A 755 -25.15 16.55 -26.59
C ASN A 755 -25.33 18.07 -26.34
N LEU A 756 -24.69 18.59 -25.30
CA LEU A 756 -24.80 19.98 -24.90
C LEU A 756 -23.69 20.82 -25.54
N PRO A 757 -24.00 21.92 -26.26
CA PRO A 757 -23.03 22.97 -26.55
C PRO A 757 -22.80 23.84 -25.30
N THR A 758 -21.64 24.49 -25.22
CA THR A 758 -21.34 25.48 -24.16
C THR A 758 -22.43 26.55 -24.09
N GLY A 759 -22.88 26.87 -22.88
CA GLY A 759 -23.93 27.85 -22.62
C GLY A 759 -25.36 27.29 -22.63
N THR A 760 -25.52 25.96 -22.68
CA THR A 760 -26.84 25.34 -22.61
C THR A 760 -27.45 25.47 -21.21
N LYS A 761 -28.70 25.91 -21.12
CA LYS A 761 -29.52 25.91 -19.90
C LYS A 761 -30.57 24.81 -19.99
N ILE A 762 -30.67 23.96 -18.98
CA ILE A 762 -31.71 22.94 -18.84
C ILE A 762 -32.66 23.37 -17.73
N THR A 763 -33.94 23.59 -18.03
CA THR A 763 -34.99 23.78 -17.02
C THR A 763 -35.83 22.52 -16.94
N ILE A 764 -35.97 21.96 -15.74
CA ILE A 764 -36.72 20.73 -15.48
C ILE A 764 -38.05 21.09 -14.83
N PHE A 765 -39.12 20.48 -15.32
CA PHE A 765 -40.48 20.67 -14.84
C PHE A 765 -41.12 19.32 -14.48
N ASP A 766 -42.05 19.35 -13.53
CA ASP A 766 -43.03 18.27 -13.41
C ASP A 766 -44.15 18.41 -14.47
N VAL A 767 -45.08 17.45 -14.48
CA VAL A 767 -46.21 17.47 -15.42
C VAL A 767 -47.20 18.63 -15.20
N SER A 768 -47.15 19.32 -14.06
CA SER A 768 -47.96 20.52 -13.78
C SER A 768 -47.33 21.80 -14.35
N GLY A 769 -46.07 21.74 -14.79
CA GLY A 769 -45.30 22.89 -15.25
C GLY A 769 -44.57 23.62 -14.12
N GLN A 770 -44.52 23.08 -12.90
CA GLN A 770 -43.72 23.62 -11.82
C GLN A 770 -42.23 23.36 -12.10
N ILE A 771 -41.40 24.40 -11.96
CA ILE A 771 -39.95 24.25 -12.07
C ILE A 771 -39.43 23.45 -10.88
N ILE A 772 -38.86 22.30 -11.19
CA ILE A 772 -38.19 21.41 -10.25
C ILE A 772 -36.76 21.86 -10.06
N ASP A 773 -36.02 22.11 -11.15
CA ASP A 773 -34.63 22.56 -11.09
C ASP A 773 -34.18 23.30 -12.38
N GLN A 774 -33.08 24.05 -12.28
CA GLN A 774 -32.44 24.75 -13.39
C GLN A 774 -30.92 24.51 -13.38
N LEU A 775 -30.43 23.88 -14.45
CA LEU A 775 -29.03 23.51 -14.61
C LEU A 775 -28.41 24.32 -15.73
N HIS A 776 -27.15 24.72 -15.54
CA HIS A 776 -26.39 25.51 -16.52
C HIS A 776 -25.11 24.78 -16.91
N PHE A 777 -24.99 24.46 -18.20
CA PHE A 777 -23.79 23.86 -18.76
C PHE A 777 -22.87 24.93 -19.35
N THR A 778 -21.76 25.17 -18.67
CA THR A 778 -20.71 26.13 -19.07
C THR A 778 -19.41 25.45 -19.52
N GLY A 779 -19.44 24.12 -19.68
CA GLY A 779 -18.27 23.33 -20.07
C GLY A 779 -17.75 23.69 -21.45
N THR A 780 -16.43 23.77 -21.58
CA THR A 780 -15.71 24.09 -22.83
C THR A 780 -14.85 22.94 -23.35
N ASN A 781 -14.78 21.84 -22.59
CA ASN A 781 -14.01 20.66 -22.95
C ASN A 781 -14.64 19.99 -24.19
N PRO A 782 -13.93 19.88 -25.33
CA PRO A 782 -14.47 19.26 -26.55
C PRO A 782 -14.93 17.81 -26.37
N GLN A 783 -14.40 17.13 -25.35
CA GLN A 783 -14.71 15.74 -25.01
C GLN A 783 -15.86 15.60 -24.01
N ASP A 784 -16.45 16.71 -23.54
CA ASP A 784 -17.51 16.71 -22.54
C ASP A 784 -18.61 17.72 -22.87
N GLY A 785 -19.69 17.25 -23.50
CA GLY A 785 -20.96 17.92 -23.67
C GLY A 785 -22.05 17.32 -22.80
N THR A 786 -21.72 16.97 -21.55
CA THR A 786 -22.60 16.26 -20.61
C THR A 786 -22.80 17.09 -19.33
N LEU A 787 -24.02 17.08 -18.78
CA LEU A 787 -24.37 17.73 -17.53
C LEU A 787 -25.11 16.76 -16.63
N PHE A 788 -24.62 16.59 -15.40
CA PHE A 788 -25.25 15.75 -14.39
C PHE A 788 -26.31 16.51 -13.62
N TRP A 789 -27.39 15.82 -13.30
CA TRP A 789 -28.37 16.22 -12.31
C TRP A 789 -28.41 15.17 -11.21
N ASP A 790 -28.34 15.61 -9.96
CA ASP A 790 -28.40 14.77 -8.75
C ASP A 790 -29.83 14.37 -8.36
N MET A 791 -30.82 14.76 -9.17
CA MET A 791 -32.24 14.48 -8.95
C MET A 791 -32.79 15.10 -7.65
N PHE A 792 -32.17 16.18 -7.16
CA PHE A 792 -32.77 17.04 -6.15
C PHE A 792 -33.46 18.23 -6.82
N SER A 793 -34.58 18.65 -6.25
CA SER A 793 -35.21 19.91 -6.63
C SER A 793 -34.38 21.09 -6.13
N LYS A 794 -34.69 22.29 -6.64
CA LYS A 794 -34.18 23.57 -6.15
C LYS A 794 -34.41 23.79 -4.64
N ASP A 795 -35.37 23.08 -4.04
CA ASP A 795 -35.73 23.15 -2.63
C ASP A 795 -34.98 22.06 -1.80
N GLY A 796 -34.03 21.34 -2.40
CA GLY A 796 -33.21 20.32 -1.75
C GLY A 796 -33.95 19.02 -1.45
N THR A 797 -35.09 18.77 -2.10
CA THR A 797 -35.89 17.55 -1.91
C THR A 797 -35.68 16.60 -3.09
N GLU A 798 -35.44 15.32 -2.80
CA GLU A 798 -35.28 14.31 -3.84
C GLU A 798 -36.58 14.13 -4.65
N VAL A 799 -36.50 14.19 -5.97
CA VAL A 799 -37.68 14.20 -6.88
C VAL A 799 -38.31 12.81 -6.98
N GLN A 800 -39.63 12.66 -6.97
CA GLN A 800 -40.33 11.37 -6.86
C GLN A 800 -40.48 10.58 -8.18
N SER A 801 -40.98 9.35 -8.12
CA SER A 801 -41.37 8.59 -9.32
C SER A 801 -42.42 9.36 -10.13
N GLY A 802 -42.20 9.49 -11.44
CA GLY A 802 -43.08 10.27 -12.30
C GLY A 802 -42.51 10.57 -13.67
N LEU A 803 -43.30 11.30 -14.48
CA LEU A 803 -42.86 11.87 -15.76
C LEU A 803 -42.43 13.32 -15.52
N TYR A 804 -41.35 13.71 -16.17
CA TYR A 804 -40.76 15.04 -16.11
C TYR A 804 -40.54 15.59 -17.52
N ILE A 805 -40.54 16.90 -17.63
CA ILE A 805 -40.33 17.64 -18.87
C ILE A 805 -39.04 18.44 -18.72
N TYR A 806 -38.20 18.48 -19.74
CA TYR A 806 -37.06 19.40 -19.77
C TYR A 806 -37.16 20.36 -20.95
N LEU A 807 -36.77 21.61 -20.72
CA LEU A 807 -36.52 22.62 -21.74
C LEU A 807 -35.01 22.88 -21.79
N ALA A 808 -34.38 22.55 -22.90
CA ALA A 808 -32.99 22.87 -23.19
C ALA A 808 -32.91 24.13 -24.05
N GLU A 809 -32.32 25.19 -23.54
CA GLU A 809 -32.05 26.45 -24.25
C GLU A 809 -30.56 26.51 -24.56
N TYR A 810 -30.18 26.64 -25.83
CA TYR A 810 -28.78 26.62 -26.28
C TYR A 810 -28.52 27.72 -27.30
N PRO A 811 -27.26 28.07 -27.60
CA PRO A 811 -26.96 29.11 -28.59
C PRO A 811 -27.68 28.84 -29.93
N GLY A 812 -28.58 29.74 -30.31
CA GLY A 812 -29.33 29.66 -31.56
C GLY A 812 -30.62 28.81 -31.54
N GLY A 813 -31.06 28.25 -30.41
CA GLY A 813 -32.31 27.49 -30.37
C GLY A 813 -32.77 26.99 -28.99
N LYS A 814 -33.89 26.27 -29.00
CA LYS A 814 -34.42 25.57 -27.82
C LYS A 814 -35.06 24.24 -28.20
N GLN A 815 -35.04 23.27 -27.29
CA GLN A 815 -35.62 21.94 -27.45
C GLN A 815 -36.37 21.53 -26.19
N THR A 816 -37.59 21.00 -26.33
CA THR A 816 -38.31 20.33 -25.24
C THR A 816 -38.17 18.82 -25.37
N GLY A 817 -38.05 18.12 -24.24
CA GLY A 817 -38.12 16.66 -24.19
C GLY A 817 -38.65 16.16 -22.84
N TYR A 818 -38.66 14.83 -22.70
CA TYR A 818 -39.31 14.15 -21.58
C TYR A 818 -38.42 13.04 -21.02
N PHE A 819 -38.55 12.77 -19.73
CA PHE A 819 -37.99 11.58 -19.10
C PHE A 819 -38.86 11.10 -17.95
N SER A 820 -38.69 9.84 -17.58
CA SER A 820 -39.38 9.26 -16.43
C SER A 820 -38.41 8.75 -15.38
N ILE A 821 -38.84 8.82 -14.13
CA ILE A 821 -38.15 8.32 -12.95
C ILE A 821 -39.03 7.22 -12.33
N ILE A 822 -38.42 6.08 -12.06
CA ILE A 822 -39.03 4.92 -11.41
C ILE A 822 -38.15 4.58 -10.21
N ARG A 823 -38.58 4.96 -9.01
CA ARG A 823 -38.04 4.43 -7.75
C ARG A 823 -38.62 3.06 -7.46
#